data_AF-A0AAP0X1L1-F1
#
_entry.id   AF-A0AAP0X1L1-F1
#
_cell.length_a   1.000
_cell.length_b   1.000
_cell.length_c   1.000
_cell.angle_alpha   90.00
_cell.angle_beta   90.00
_cell.angle_gamma   90.00
#
_symmetry.space_group_name_H-M   'P 1'
#
loop_
_entity.id
_entity.type
_entity.pdbx_description
1 polymer ?
#
loop_
_entity_poly.entity_id
_entity_poly.type
_entity_poly.pdbx_seq_one_letter_code
_entity_poly.pdbx_strand_id
1 'polypeptide(L)'
;MLDVATSCPWMAWDFDLPFFSVQILLSKMEKVVMDNGIVQVTLSTPEGMVTGIQYNGIDNLLEGRYGEDDRGYWDINWNKPGNPSLYEKLKGTSYKVIKQDENQVEISFTTSWNSPHPGEKIPLYVDRRFIMLKGSHGFYSYGIYEHSKGEPDLVLSETRIAFKLREDKFHYMAVSDDRQRVMPAYEDRQSGRPLAYPEAVLLTNAANPDIRGEVDDKYQYSCDNKDNQVHGWVSSDPRVGFWMITPSDEFRTAGPTKQDLTSHVGPTTLNMFVSNHYSGTDLNIQFRNGEPWKKVFGPVFVHLNSASANENPRTLWEAAKKQMSIEVQSWPYTFPLSEDFPSADQRGTVSGQLLVHDRYIKDSNVPAASAYVGLASPGEAGSWEKEIKGYQFWVQADKNGYFFIKGVRAGSYSLYAWVPGVIGDYKYKDNLDITPGSKIKLDNLVYEPPRDGPTLWEIGIPDRTAAEFYVPDANPKLVNRLYINHTEKFRQYGLWDRYAELYPDKDLIYNIGSSKYQTDWFYAQVTRKTGDATYKGTTWQISFELKTVSKTGTYKLRLALAAATTSELQVRLNTENAKSPLFTTGLIGKDNAIARHGIHGLYQLYTVDVPGSQLVQGSNIIFLTQTRSPSPFAGIIQGRLEEQKDHHHSTRPTTDNTRRAGSYDEAVPHLSGYVDGADPNEHAIAVANAHVDATVVARLIDFEHWAKLADQVLQDPLYKDRIEWEYTDKLLF
;
A
#
# COMPACT_ATOMS: atom_id res chain seq x y z
N MET A 1 -38.06 -32.06 -32.04
CA MET A 1 -38.85 -31.52 -33.18
C MET A 1 -38.92 -30.01 -33.01
N LEU A 2 -38.36 -29.19 -33.89
CA LEU A 2 -37.55 -29.52 -35.09
C LEU A 2 -36.13 -28.95 -34.99
N ASP A 3 -35.20 -29.63 -35.63
CA ASP A 3 -33.89 -29.11 -36.00
C ASP A 3 -33.99 -28.15 -37.19
N VAL A 4 -33.13 -27.13 -37.22
CA VAL A 4 -32.62 -26.55 -38.47
C VAL A 4 -31.12 -26.34 -38.28
N ALA A 5 -30.31 -27.17 -38.92
CA ALA A 5 -28.86 -27.04 -38.92
C ALA A 5 -28.39 -26.14 -40.07
N THR A 6 -27.43 -25.26 -39.80
CA THR A 6 -26.68 -24.52 -40.83
C THR A 6 -25.19 -24.80 -40.66
N SER A 7 -24.64 -25.61 -41.56
CA SER A 7 -23.23 -26.01 -41.57
C SER A 7 -22.32 -24.85 -42.00
N CYS A 8 -21.22 -24.63 -41.27
CA CYS A 8 -20.17 -23.67 -41.63
C CYS A 8 -18.82 -24.40 -41.73
N PRO A 9 -18.24 -24.56 -42.93
CA PRO A 9 -17.06 -25.41 -43.14
C PRO A 9 -15.76 -24.66 -42.86
N TRP A 10 -15.13 -24.95 -41.72
CA TRP A 10 -13.72 -24.61 -41.50
C TRP A 10 -12.83 -25.74 -42.01
N MET A 11 -11.84 -25.40 -42.84
CA MET A 11 -10.81 -26.36 -43.25
C MET A 11 -9.92 -26.67 -42.05
N ALA A 12 -9.89 -27.93 -41.61
CA ALA A 12 -8.86 -28.41 -40.72
C ALA A 12 -7.51 -28.38 -41.45
N TRP A 13 -6.61 -27.51 -40.98
CA TRP A 13 -5.18 -27.61 -41.28
C TRP A 13 -4.53 -28.33 -40.10
N ASP A 14 -4.53 -29.66 -40.14
CA ASP A 14 -3.74 -30.47 -39.22
C ASP A 14 -2.25 -30.25 -39.51
N PHE A 15 -1.67 -29.28 -38.81
CA PHE A 15 -0.24 -29.20 -38.62
C PHE A 15 0.12 -30.07 -37.41
N ASP A 16 0.80 -31.19 -37.66
CA ASP A 16 1.52 -31.95 -36.64
C ASP A 16 2.63 -31.07 -36.03
N LEU A 17 2.25 -30.21 -35.09
CA LEU A 17 3.19 -29.57 -34.18
C LEU A 17 3.80 -30.67 -33.30
N PRO A 18 5.14 -30.70 -33.12
CA PRO A 18 5.76 -31.67 -32.23
C PRO A 18 5.14 -31.59 -30.83
N PHE A 19 4.83 -32.75 -30.24
CA PHE A 19 4.27 -32.83 -28.89
C PHE A 19 5.35 -32.47 -27.85
N PHE A 20 5.60 -31.17 -27.68
CA PHE A 20 6.50 -30.65 -26.65
C PHE A 20 5.92 -30.95 -25.26
N SER A 21 6.62 -31.79 -24.51
CA SER A 21 6.38 -32.03 -23.09
C SER A 21 7.12 -31.00 -22.24
N VAL A 22 6.62 -30.72 -21.03
CA VAL A 22 7.40 -29.95 -20.05
C VAL A 22 8.58 -30.81 -19.57
N GLN A 23 9.77 -30.23 -19.49
CA GLN A 23 10.98 -30.92 -19.05
C GLN A 23 11.81 -30.02 -18.13
N ILE A 24 12.52 -30.66 -17.19
CA ILE A 24 13.68 -30.05 -16.52
C ILE A 24 14.93 -30.47 -17.28
N LEU A 25 15.66 -29.49 -17.79
CA LEU A 25 16.99 -29.69 -18.35
C LEU A 25 18.02 -29.29 -17.28
N LEU A 26 18.75 -30.28 -16.75
CA LEU A 26 19.86 -30.04 -15.84
C LEU A 26 21.10 -29.64 -16.65
N SER A 27 21.56 -28.41 -16.48
CA SER A 27 22.83 -27.97 -17.06
C SER A 27 24.02 -28.57 -16.28
N LYS A 28 25.21 -28.61 -16.89
CA LYS A 28 26.45 -28.98 -16.19
C LYS A 28 27.05 -27.84 -15.35
N MET A 29 26.41 -26.67 -15.34
CA MET A 29 26.72 -25.55 -14.45
C MET A 29 25.67 -25.51 -13.32
N GLU A 30 25.88 -24.67 -12.32
CA GLU A 30 25.10 -24.59 -11.08
C GLU A 30 23.70 -23.94 -11.29
N LYS A 31 22.92 -24.52 -12.20
CA LYS A 31 21.66 -24.00 -12.74
C LYS A 31 20.68 -25.10 -13.13
N VAL A 32 19.41 -24.85 -12.90
CA VAL A 32 18.27 -25.63 -13.43
C VAL A 32 17.59 -24.86 -14.55
N VAL A 33 17.15 -25.57 -15.58
CA VAL A 33 16.37 -24.99 -16.68
C VAL A 33 15.00 -25.67 -16.73
N MET A 34 13.93 -24.89 -16.71
CA MET A 34 12.58 -25.34 -17.04
C MET A 34 12.30 -25.03 -18.52
N ASP A 35 11.75 -25.98 -19.26
CA ASP A 35 11.41 -25.82 -20.69
C ASP A 35 10.05 -26.47 -21.00
N ASN A 36 9.22 -25.82 -21.81
CA ASN A 36 7.94 -26.34 -22.31
C ASN A 36 7.79 -26.26 -23.84
N GLY A 37 8.88 -26.00 -24.57
CA GLY A 37 8.90 -25.80 -26.02
C GLY A 37 8.46 -24.41 -26.49
N ILE A 38 7.99 -23.54 -25.58
CA ILE A 38 7.54 -22.16 -25.88
C ILE A 38 8.40 -21.14 -25.13
N VAL A 39 8.65 -21.39 -23.84
CA VAL A 39 9.48 -20.56 -22.96
C VAL A 39 10.51 -21.45 -22.27
N GLN A 40 11.75 -20.99 -22.23
CA GLN A 40 12.80 -21.61 -21.41
C GLN A 40 13.21 -20.65 -20.29
N VAL A 41 13.30 -21.13 -19.05
CA VAL A 41 13.61 -20.31 -17.86
C VAL A 41 14.78 -20.94 -17.11
N THR A 42 15.88 -20.20 -16.97
CA THR A 42 17.13 -20.66 -16.38
C THR A 42 17.35 -20.04 -15.00
N LEU A 43 17.32 -20.86 -13.94
CA LEU A 43 17.49 -20.42 -12.56
C LEU A 43 18.81 -20.93 -11.96
N SER A 44 19.42 -20.14 -11.07
CA SER A 44 20.62 -20.55 -10.33
C SER A 44 20.29 -21.56 -9.22
N THR A 45 21.23 -22.45 -8.93
CA THR A 45 21.06 -23.56 -7.97
C THR A 45 22.22 -23.52 -6.96
N PRO A 46 21.98 -23.47 -5.64
CA PRO A 46 20.69 -23.56 -4.95
C PRO A 46 19.96 -22.21 -4.76
N GLU A 47 20.50 -21.09 -5.26
CA GLU A 47 20.00 -19.76 -4.87
C GLU A 47 18.57 -19.44 -5.35
N GLY A 48 18.13 -19.97 -6.49
CA GLY A 48 16.79 -19.74 -7.05
C GLY A 48 16.57 -18.35 -7.64
N MET A 49 17.61 -17.75 -8.24
CA MET A 49 17.49 -16.49 -9.00
C MET A 49 17.24 -16.81 -10.46
N VAL A 50 16.33 -16.09 -11.12
CA VAL A 50 16.07 -16.23 -12.56
C VAL A 50 17.18 -15.51 -13.32
N THR A 51 18.17 -16.29 -13.78
CA THR A 51 19.38 -15.79 -14.45
C THR A 51 19.15 -15.49 -15.93
N GLY A 52 18.12 -16.08 -16.53
CA GLY A 52 17.67 -15.78 -17.90
C GLY A 52 16.34 -16.41 -18.28
N ILE A 53 15.68 -15.81 -19.27
CA ILE A 53 14.40 -16.24 -19.86
C ILE A 53 14.54 -16.17 -21.38
N GLN A 54 14.38 -17.29 -22.09
CA GLN A 54 14.43 -17.36 -23.55
C GLN A 54 13.01 -17.43 -24.12
N TYR A 55 12.69 -16.58 -25.11
CA TYR A 55 11.37 -16.55 -25.76
C TYR A 55 11.43 -15.91 -27.15
N ASN A 56 10.66 -16.45 -28.11
CA ASN A 56 10.42 -15.87 -29.44
C ASN A 56 11.71 -15.36 -30.15
N GLY A 57 12.76 -16.19 -30.15
CA GLY A 57 14.03 -15.88 -30.80
C GLY A 57 14.98 -14.96 -30.00
N ILE A 58 14.55 -14.40 -28.86
CA ILE A 58 15.45 -13.70 -27.93
C ILE A 58 16.12 -14.75 -27.04
N ASP A 59 17.45 -14.67 -26.96
CA ASP A 59 18.35 -15.51 -26.16
C ASP A 59 18.16 -15.34 -24.65
N ASN A 60 18.04 -14.09 -24.20
CA ASN A 60 17.64 -13.73 -22.84
C ASN A 60 16.83 -12.43 -22.85
N LEU A 61 15.67 -12.40 -22.20
CA LEU A 61 14.88 -11.18 -21.98
C LEU A 61 15.47 -10.28 -20.88
N LEU A 62 16.24 -10.85 -19.96
CA LEU A 62 16.78 -10.17 -18.77
C LEU A 62 18.12 -9.49 -19.05
N GLU A 63 18.40 -8.38 -18.37
CA GLU A 63 19.58 -7.55 -18.61
C GLU A 63 20.90 -8.30 -18.34
N GLY A 64 21.68 -8.51 -19.39
CA GLY A 64 22.92 -9.28 -19.34
C GLY A 64 24.07 -8.58 -18.61
N ARG A 65 24.07 -7.23 -18.58
CA ARG A 65 25.09 -6.41 -17.89
C ARG A 65 25.06 -6.57 -16.37
N TYR A 66 23.92 -6.93 -15.79
CA TYR A 66 23.81 -7.18 -14.35
C TYR A 66 24.28 -8.60 -13.97
N GLY A 67 24.70 -8.74 -12.71
CA GLY A 67 25.00 -10.03 -12.09
C GLY A 67 23.79 -10.97 -12.11
N GLU A 68 24.02 -12.27 -12.06
CA GLU A 68 22.95 -13.25 -12.30
C GLU A 68 21.88 -13.27 -11.19
N ASP A 69 22.22 -12.79 -9.99
CA ASP A 69 21.31 -12.56 -8.87
C ASP A 69 20.69 -11.15 -8.86
N ASP A 70 20.91 -10.36 -9.91
CA ASP A 70 20.37 -9.00 -10.08
C ASP A 70 19.49 -8.85 -11.33
N ARG A 71 19.10 -9.98 -11.93
CA ARG A 71 18.24 -10.04 -13.13
C ARG A 71 16.77 -10.28 -12.80
N GLY A 72 16.42 -11.47 -12.31
CA GLY A 72 15.08 -11.80 -11.83
C GLY A 72 15.15 -12.44 -10.46
N TYR A 73 14.60 -11.80 -9.43
CA TYR A 73 14.79 -12.19 -8.03
C TYR A 73 13.58 -11.86 -7.17
N TRP A 74 13.53 -12.46 -5.98
CA TRP A 74 12.66 -12.02 -4.88
C TRP A 74 13.52 -11.28 -3.86
N ASP A 75 13.03 -10.17 -3.33
CA ASP A 75 13.72 -9.40 -2.28
C ASP A 75 12.79 -9.05 -1.11
N ILE A 76 13.42 -8.58 -0.03
CA ILE A 76 12.78 -8.29 1.25
C ILE A 76 13.53 -7.16 1.96
N ASN A 77 12.78 -6.18 2.48
CA ASN A 77 13.30 -5.20 3.43
C ASN A 77 12.86 -5.61 4.83
N TRP A 78 13.82 -5.72 5.74
CA TRP A 78 13.56 -6.19 7.10
C TRP A 78 14.54 -5.62 8.12
N ASN A 79 14.16 -5.63 9.40
CA ASN A 79 15.05 -5.27 10.50
C ASN A 79 14.71 -6.00 11.81
N LYS A 80 15.71 -6.07 12.69
CA LYS A 80 15.50 -6.35 14.12
C LYS A 80 14.92 -5.08 14.78
N PRO A 81 14.04 -5.17 15.79
CA PRO A 81 13.41 -3.99 16.40
C PRO A 81 14.44 -2.96 16.86
N GLY A 82 14.23 -1.69 16.52
CA GLY A 82 15.13 -0.58 16.86
C GLY A 82 16.36 -0.41 15.96
N ASN A 83 16.66 -1.37 15.07
CA ASN A 83 17.75 -1.25 14.09
C ASN A 83 17.24 -0.72 12.73
N PRO A 84 18.11 -0.11 11.89
CA PRO A 84 17.77 0.31 10.53
C PRO A 84 17.31 -0.83 9.61
N SER A 85 16.58 -0.49 8.55
CA SER A 85 16.14 -1.43 7.52
C SER A 85 17.32 -2.03 6.74
N LEU A 86 17.32 -3.35 6.57
CA LEU A 86 18.26 -4.12 5.76
C LEU A 86 17.56 -4.59 4.48
N TYR A 87 18.25 -4.45 3.34
CA TYR A 87 17.86 -5.03 2.07
C TYR A 87 18.48 -6.42 1.91
N GLU A 88 17.66 -7.45 1.65
CA GLU A 88 18.13 -8.80 1.37
C GLU A 88 17.46 -9.36 0.11
N LYS A 89 18.27 -9.94 -0.79
CA LYS A 89 17.78 -10.80 -1.87
C LYS A 89 17.67 -12.22 -1.35
N LEU A 90 16.51 -12.83 -1.51
CA LEU A 90 16.22 -14.14 -0.95
C LEU A 90 16.98 -15.23 -1.71
N LYS A 91 18.17 -15.62 -1.22
CA LYS A 91 19.00 -16.68 -1.77
C LYS A 91 18.71 -18.02 -1.09
N GLY A 92 18.22 -18.98 -1.87
CA GLY A 92 18.03 -20.38 -1.47
C GLY A 92 19.35 -21.04 -1.03
N THR A 93 19.27 -21.94 -0.05
CA THR A 93 20.39 -22.81 0.37
C THR A 93 20.13 -24.29 0.08
N SER A 94 18.93 -24.63 -0.41
CA SER A 94 18.62 -25.94 -1.00
C SER A 94 17.68 -25.79 -2.20
N TYR A 95 17.74 -26.75 -3.13
CA TYR A 95 16.91 -26.83 -4.33
C TYR A 95 16.29 -28.23 -4.42
N LYS A 96 15.02 -28.30 -4.84
CA LYS A 96 14.28 -29.57 -4.98
C LYS A 96 13.30 -29.52 -6.16
N VAL A 97 13.23 -30.61 -6.92
CA VAL A 97 12.10 -30.89 -7.82
C VAL A 97 10.93 -31.40 -6.97
N ILE A 98 9.81 -30.69 -6.99
CA ILE A 98 8.56 -31.11 -6.33
C ILE A 98 7.76 -32.02 -7.26
N LYS A 99 7.69 -31.65 -8.55
CA LYS A 99 7.05 -32.45 -9.61
C LYS A 99 7.73 -32.22 -10.96
N GLN A 100 7.80 -33.27 -11.76
CA GLN A 100 8.12 -33.22 -13.18
C GLN A 100 7.32 -34.33 -13.89
N ASP A 101 6.34 -33.94 -14.70
CA ASP A 101 5.69 -34.80 -15.70
C ASP A 101 5.58 -34.06 -17.03
N GLU A 102 5.00 -34.70 -18.04
CA GLU A 102 4.86 -34.11 -19.38
C GLU A 102 3.97 -32.84 -19.44
N ASN A 103 3.17 -32.57 -18.39
CA ASN A 103 2.20 -31.48 -18.33
C ASN A 103 2.61 -30.36 -17.36
N GLN A 104 3.43 -30.65 -16.34
CA GLN A 104 3.84 -29.71 -15.30
C GLN A 104 5.25 -30.01 -14.75
N VAL A 105 6.00 -28.93 -14.55
CA VAL A 105 7.15 -28.87 -13.64
C VAL A 105 6.81 -27.96 -12.45
N GLU A 106 7.14 -28.40 -11.24
CA GLU A 106 7.21 -27.55 -10.03
C GLU A 106 8.56 -27.76 -9.35
N ILE A 107 9.29 -26.67 -9.11
CA ILE A 107 10.58 -26.65 -8.40
C ILE A 107 10.53 -25.70 -7.21
N SER A 108 11.34 -26.00 -6.20
CA SER A 108 11.42 -25.30 -4.91
C SER A 108 12.86 -24.91 -4.59
N PHE A 109 13.03 -23.71 -4.03
CA PHE A 109 14.28 -23.17 -3.53
C PHE A 109 14.08 -22.65 -2.10
N THR A 110 14.65 -23.35 -1.13
CA THR A 110 14.39 -23.09 0.29
C THR A 110 15.59 -22.45 0.97
N THR A 111 15.37 -21.53 1.90
CA THR A 111 16.39 -21.14 2.88
C THR A 111 15.78 -20.97 4.27
N SER A 112 16.64 -20.94 5.28
CA SER A 112 16.26 -20.74 6.68
C SER A 112 17.28 -19.86 7.39
N TRP A 113 16.80 -19.06 8.35
CA TRP A 113 17.57 -18.25 9.31
C TRP A 113 18.91 -18.87 9.74
N ASN A 114 18.91 -20.15 10.11
CA ASN A 114 20.08 -20.87 10.63
C ASN A 114 21.08 -21.33 9.54
N SER A 115 20.97 -20.88 8.28
CA SER A 115 21.73 -21.42 7.14
C SER A 115 22.23 -20.34 6.16
N PRO A 116 23.55 -20.14 5.96
CA PRO A 116 24.71 -20.70 6.67
C PRO A 116 25.32 -19.75 7.72
N HIS A 117 24.78 -18.55 7.89
CA HIS A 117 25.36 -17.47 8.70
C HIS A 117 24.35 -17.01 9.79
N PRO A 118 24.32 -17.68 10.96
CA PRO A 118 23.37 -17.36 12.02
C PRO A 118 23.61 -15.95 12.56
N GLY A 119 22.59 -15.10 12.52
CA GLY A 119 22.69 -13.70 12.95
C GLY A 119 22.47 -12.67 11.84
N GLU A 120 22.75 -13.02 10.58
CA GLU A 120 22.94 -12.06 9.48
C GLU A 120 21.79 -11.99 8.47
N LYS A 121 21.07 -13.10 8.26
CA LYS A 121 19.90 -13.19 7.35
C LYS A 121 18.58 -12.78 8.02
N ILE A 122 17.50 -12.68 7.25
CA ILE A 122 16.15 -12.61 7.82
C ILE A 122 15.84 -13.85 8.69
N PRO A 123 15.29 -13.66 9.92
CA PRO A 123 14.78 -14.77 10.74
C PRO A 123 13.44 -15.30 10.20
N LEU A 124 13.50 -16.04 9.09
CA LEU A 124 12.38 -16.80 8.52
C LEU A 124 12.86 -18.13 7.95
N TYR A 125 11.94 -19.08 7.80
CA TYR A 125 11.98 -20.06 6.73
C TYR A 125 11.28 -19.50 5.48
N VAL A 126 11.88 -19.70 4.30
CA VAL A 126 11.35 -19.25 3.02
C VAL A 126 11.48 -20.38 2.00
N ASP A 127 10.37 -20.84 1.43
CA ASP A 127 10.29 -21.72 0.27
C ASP A 127 9.75 -20.92 -0.93
N ARG A 128 10.61 -20.65 -1.92
CA ARG A 128 10.21 -20.01 -3.17
C ARG A 128 10.08 -21.06 -4.25
N ARG A 129 8.93 -21.10 -4.92
CA ARG A 129 8.63 -22.06 -5.97
C ARG A 129 8.39 -21.41 -7.31
N PHE A 130 8.66 -22.20 -8.34
CA PHE A 130 8.41 -21.86 -9.73
C PHE A 130 7.69 -23.02 -10.40
N ILE A 131 6.68 -22.70 -11.23
CA ILE A 131 5.88 -23.69 -11.95
C ILE A 131 5.85 -23.33 -13.43
N MET A 132 6.06 -24.34 -14.28
CA MET A 132 5.88 -24.24 -15.73
C MET A 132 4.91 -25.32 -16.20
N LEU A 133 3.97 -24.95 -17.08
CA LEU A 133 2.92 -25.84 -17.59
C LEU A 133 3.09 -26.06 -19.10
N LYS A 134 2.52 -27.15 -19.61
CA LYS A 134 2.49 -27.45 -21.05
C LYS A 134 1.65 -26.41 -21.77
N GLY A 135 2.20 -25.79 -22.81
CA GLY A 135 1.51 -24.74 -23.59
C GLY A 135 1.44 -23.36 -22.92
N SER A 136 1.87 -23.19 -21.66
CA SER A 136 1.85 -21.86 -21.02
C SER A 136 2.88 -20.94 -21.66
N HIS A 137 2.41 -19.81 -22.19
CA HIS A 137 3.28 -18.74 -22.69
C HIS A 137 3.76 -17.90 -21.49
N GLY A 138 4.55 -18.53 -20.63
CA GLY A 138 4.97 -17.98 -19.35
C GLY A 138 5.22 -19.04 -18.27
N PHE A 139 5.57 -18.58 -17.08
CA PHE A 139 5.78 -19.39 -15.88
C PHE A 139 5.21 -18.70 -14.64
N TYR A 140 4.82 -19.47 -13.63
CA TYR A 140 4.30 -18.97 -12.36
C TYR A 140 5.40 -18.97 -11.29
N SER A 141 5.29 -18.07 -10.31
CA SER A 141 6.12 -18.09 -9.10
C SER A 141 5.29 -17.79 -7.85
N TYR A 142 5.61 -18.44 -6.74
CA TYR A 142 5.00 -18.21 -5.44
C TYR A 142 6.00 -18.42 -4.29
N GLY A 143 5.72 -17.83 -3.13
CA GLY A 143 6.60 -17.87 -1.96
C GLY A 143 5.81 -18.25 -0.72
N ILE A 144 6.35 -19.16 0.09
CA ILE A 144 5.81 -19.56 1.38
C ILE A 144 6.79 -19.06 2.44
N TYR A 145 6.38 -18.10 3.26
CA TYR A 145 7.18 -17.55 4.35
C TYR A 145 6.63 -18.06 5.67
N GLU A 146 7.51 -18.54 6.55
CA GLU A 146 7.16 -19.07 7.87
C GLU A 146 8.11 -18.50 8.92
N HIS A 147 7.55 -17.79 9.90
CA HIS A 147 8.22 -17.40 11.13
C HIS A 147 7.86 -18.46 12.17
N SER A 148 8.84 -19.28 12.56
CA SER A 148 8.63 -20.42 13.43
C SER A 148 8.47 -19.98 14.89
N LYS A 149 7.76 -20.79 15.69
CA LYS A 149 7.57 -20.49 17.11
C LYS A 149 8.92 -20.43 17.84
N GLY A 150 9.24 -19.26 18.40
CA GLY A 150 10.51 -19.00 19.09
C GLY A 150 11.62 -18.40 18.23
N GLU A 151 11.37 -18.06 16.96
CA GLU A 151 12.34 -17.31 16.15
C GLU A 151 12.49 -15.84 16.60
N PRO A 152 13.64 -15.19 16.33
CA PRO A 152 13.94 -13.85 16.83
C PRO A 152 13.02 -12.75 16.28
N ASP A 153 12.71 -11.76 17.13
CA ASP A 153 11.88 -10.61 16.77
C ASP A 153 12.28 -9.95 15.43
N LEU A 154 11.26 -9.75 14.58
CA LEU A 154 11.39 -9.33 13.19
C LEU A 154 10.44 -8.18 12.86
N VAL A 155 10.90 -7.28 11.99
CA VAL A 155 10.10 -6.28 11.29
C VAL A 155 10.32 -6.52 9.80
N LEU A 156 9.26 -6.70 9.02
CA LEU A 156 9.28 -6.85 7.57
C LEU A 156 8.51 -5.65 6.98
N SER A 157 9.19 -4.83 6.20
CA SER A 157 8.68 -3.54 5.68
C SER A 157 8.41 -3.54 4.17
N GLU A 158 9.02 -4.46 3.42
CA GLU A 158 8.77 -4.69 1.99
C GLU A 158 9.04 -6.16 1.63
N THR A 159 8.27 -6.75 0.70
CA THR A 159 8.71 -7.93 -0.06
C THR A 159 7.99 -8.02 -1.40
N ARG A 160 8.71 -8.44 -2.44
CA ARG A 160 8.27 -8.42 -3.84
C ARG A 160 9.05 -9.40 -4.71
N ILE A 161 8.57 -9.58 -5.94
CA ILE A 161 9.40 -10.04 -7.08
C ILE A 161 9.91 -8.81 -7.85
N ALA A 162 11.11 -8.87 -8.41
CA ALA A 162 11.63 -7.90 -9.37
C ALA A 162 12.22 -8.62 -10.60
N PHE A 163 11.97 -8.06 -11.79
CA PHE A 163 12.61 -8.46 -13.05
C PHE A 163 13.17 -7.22 -13.75
N LYS A 164 14.48 -7.21 -14.03
CA LYS A 164 15.16 -6.19 -14.84
C LYS A 164 15.35 -6.72 -16.26
N LEU A 165 14.61 -6.14 -17.20
CA LEU A 165 14.64 -6.54 -18.61
C LEU A 165 15.79 -5.84 -19.34
N ARG A 166 16.13 -6.32 -20.54
CA ARG A 166 17.14 -5.70 -21.41
C ARG A 166 16.78 -4.29 -21.83
N GLU A 167 17.64 -3.32 -21.52
CA GLU A 167 17.47 -1.92 -21.94
C GLU A 167 17.60 -1.75 -23.46
N ASP A 168 18.41 -2.57 -24.14
CA ASP A 168 18.54 -2.54 -25.62
C ASP A 168 17.29 -3.07 -26.35
N LYS A 169 16.28 -3.57 -25.62
CA LYS A 169 15.08 -4.20 -26.19
C LYS A 169 13.78 -3.59 -25.69
N PHE A 170 13.60 -3.46 -24.39
CA PHE A 170 12.32 -3.12 -23.77
C PHE A 170 12.20 -1.60 -23.52
N HIS A 171 11.54 -0.91 -24.46
CA HIS A 171 11.47 0.56 -24.49
C HIS A 171 10.08 1.13 -24.19
N TYR A 172 9.02 0.31 -24.30
CA TYR A 172 7.63 0.73 -24.14
C TYR A 172 7.01 0.04 -22.92
N MET A 173 6.38 0.81 -22.04
CA MET A 173 5.77 0.31 -20.80
C MET A 173 4.25 0.54 -20.83
N ALA A 174 3.49 -0.39 -20.24
CA ALA A 174 2.05 -0.25 -20.03
C ALA A 174 1.67 -0.72 -18.62
N VAL A 175 0.93 0.13 -17.88
CA VAL A 175 0.44 -0.15 -16.51
C VAL A 175 -1.07 0.04 -16.37
N SER A 176 -1.74 0.61 -17.38
CA SER A 176 -3.20 0.71 -17.53
C SER A 176 -3.54 1.10 -18.97
N ASP A 177 -4.82 1.26 -19.33
CA ASP A 177 -5.24 1.54 -20.72
C ASP A 177 -4.87 2.94 -21.23
N ASP A 178 -4.67 3.89 -20.33
CA ASP A 178 -4.29 5.28 -20.58
C ASP A 178 -2.78 5.53 -20.28
N ARG A 179 -2.26 4.96 -19.19
CA ARG A 179 -0.84 5.02 -18.82
C ARG A 179 0.02 4.01 -19.58
N GLN A 180 0.34 4.34 -20.83
CA GLN A 180 1.27 3.59 -21.68
C GLN A 180 2.17 4.55 -22.49
N ARG A 181 3.50 4.35 -22.48
CA ARG A 181 4.45 5.22 -23.19
C ARG A 181 5.76 4.55 -23.56
N VAL A 182 6.48 5.16 -24.50
CA VAL A 182 7.94 5.00 -24.57
C VAL A 182 8.52 5.66 -23.31
N MET A 183 9.35 4.91 -22.60
CA MET A 183 9.98 5.31 -21.35
C MET A 183 11.39 5.89 -21.58
N PRO A 184 11.98 6.57 -20.59
CA PRO A 184 13.39 6.92 -20.62
C PRO A 184 14.29 5.69 -20.57
N ALA A 185 15.51 5.80 -21.09
CA ALA A 185 16.58 4.87 -20.77
C ALA A 185 17.04 5.05 -19.31
N TYR A 186 17.79 4.10 -18.77
CA TYR A 186 18.38 4.26 -17.44
C TYR A 186 19.47 5.35 -17.45
N GLU A 187 20.25 5.41 -18.53
CA GLU A 187 21.28 6.42 -18.76
C GLU A 187 20.70 7.84 -18.91
N ASP A 188 19.45 7.99 -19.40
CA ASP A 188 18.72 9.27 -19.46
C ASP A 188 18.48 9.84 -18.05
N ARG A 189 18.31 8.97 -17.05
CA ARG A 189 18.20 9.35 -15.63
C ARG A 189 19.56 9.57 -14.99
N GLN A 190 20.54 8.70 -15.24
CA GLN A 190 21.90 8.85 -14.69
C GLN A 190 22.58 10.16 -15.15
N SER A 191 22.29 10.61 -16.37
CA SER A 191 22.74 11.91 -16.92
C SER A 191 21.77 13.07 -16.68
N GLY A 192 20.60 12.78 -16.09
CA GLY A 192 19.58 13.76 -15.71
C GLY A 192 19.96 14.57 -14.47
N ARG A 193 19.04 15.42 -14.02
CA ARG A 193 19.20 16.21 -12.79
C ARG A 193 18.20 15.75 -11.72
N PRO A 194 18.65 15.11 -10.61
CA PRO A 194 17.81 14.86 -9.45
C PRO A 194 17.12 16.12 -8.94
N LEU A 195 15.95 15.95 -8.33
CA LEU A 195 15.12 17.03 -7.80
C LEU A 195 15.12 16.99 -6.27
N ALA A 196 13.96 17.08 -5.61
CA ALA A 196 13.89 17.16 -4.15
C ALA A 196 14.17 15.82 -3.42
N TYR A 197 14.24 14.70 -4.16
CA TYR A 197 14.58 13.35 -3.67
C TYR A 197 15.04 12.49 -4.87
N PRO A 198 15.78 11.39 -4.66
CA PRO A 198 16.50 10.68 -5.75
C PRO A 198 15.60 10.04 -6.81
N GLU A 199 14.39 9.58 -6.45
CA GLU A 199 13.47 9.02 -7.44
C GLU A 199 13.01 10.01 -8.51
N ALA A 200 12.94 11.31 -8.22
CA ALA A 200 12.49 12.32 -9.16
C ALA A 200 13.66 12.95 -9.93
N VAL A 201 13.74 12.68 -11.23
CA VAL A 201 14.83 13.15 -12.10
C VAL A 201 14.28 13.94 -13.28
N LEU A 202 14.77 15.16 -13.48
CA LEU A 202 14.53 15.94 -14.69
C LEU A 202 15.45 15.45 -15.82
N LEU A 203 14.86 15.02 -16.92
CA LEU A 203 15.51 14.43 -18.09
C LEU A 203 16.12 15.51 -18.99
N THR A 204 17.24 16.09 -18.54
CA THR A 204 17.93 17.23 -19.18
C THR A 204 18.45 16.92 -20.58
N ASN A 205 19.00 15.72 -20.80
CA ASN A 205 19.70 15.34 -22.04
C ASN A 205 19.22 13.98 -22.61
N ALA A 206 17.95 13.62 -22.40
CA ALA A 206 17.42 12.33 -22.84
C ALA A 206 17.70 12.04 -24.32
N ALA A 207 18.09 10.80 -24.63
CA ALA A 207 18.40 10.32 -25.97
C ALA A 207 17.19 10.44 -26.91
N ASN A 208 16.00 10.08 -26.41
CA ASN A 208 14.74 10.38 -27.08
C ASN A 208 14.39 11.88 -26.89
N PRO A 209 14.26 12.69 -27.96
CA PRO A 209 13.94 14.11 -27.84
C PRO A 209 12.51 14.35 -27.32
N ASP A 210 11.56 13.45 -27.61
CA ASP A 210 10.14 13.61 -27.27
C ASP A 210 9.86 13.53 -25.77
N ILE A 211 10.82 13.01 -24.99
CA ILE A 211 10.76 12.92 -23.51
C ILE A 211 11.72 13.88 -22.80
N ARG A 212 12.50 14.65 -23.56
CA ARG A 212 13.48 15.59 -22.99
C ARG A 212 12.75 16.75 -22.29
N GLY A 213 13.28 17.14 -21.13
CA GLY A 213 12.69 18.16 -20.26
C GLY A 213 11.49 17.68 -19.42
N GLU A 214 11.15 16.39 -19.44
CA GLU A 214 10.18 15.81 -18.52
C GLU A 214 10.82 15.43 -17.18
N VAL A 215 9.99 15.29 -16.14
CA VAL A 215 10.38 14.59 -14.91
C VAL A 215 9.90 13.15 -14.98
N ASP A 216 10.79 12.21 -14.66
CA ASP A 216 10.46 10.81 -14.46
C ASP A 216 10.69 10.42 -12.98
N ASP A 217 9.72 9.70 -12.42
CA ASP A 217 9.72 9.19 -11.05
C ASP A 217 8.92 7.89 -10.98
N LYS A 218 9.49 6.86 -10.34
CA LYS A 218 8.90 5.52 -10.21
C LYS A 218 7.50 5.55 -9.59
N TYR A 219 7.22 6.47 -8.68
CA TYR A 219 5.91 6.58 -8.02
C TYR A 219 4.81 7.14 -8.95
N GLN A 220 5.17 7.77 -10.07
CA GLN A 220 4.20 8.16 -11.11
C GLN A 220 3.56 6.94 -11.80
N TYR A 221 4.08 5.73 -11.59
CA TYR A 221 3.59 4.48 -12.17
C TYR A 221 2.99 3.54 -11.10
N SER A 222 2.73 4.04 -9.89
CA SER A 222 1.98 3.31 -8.87
C SER A 222 0.50 3.11 -9.24
N CYS A 223 -0.09 2.03 -8.74
CA CYS A 223 -1.50 1.69 -8.89
C CYS A 223 -2.08 1.20 -7.56
N ASP A 224 -3.40 1.29 -7.37
CA ASP A 224 -4.08 0.54 -6.31
C ASP A 224 -3.98 -0.97 -6.60
N ASN A 225 -3.85 -1.77 -5.55
CA ASN A 225 -3.79 -3.23 -5.69
C ASN A 225 -4.99 -3.82 -6.45
N LYS A 226 -6.21 -3.28 -6.22
CA LYS A 226 -7.44 -3.68 -6.95
C LYS A 226 -7.36 -3.53 -8.48
N ASP A 227 -6.55 -2.60 -8.99
CA ASP A 227 -6.37 -2.34 -10.43
C ASP A 227 -5.06 -2.98 -10.94
N ASN A 228 -4.12 -3.29 -10.04
CA ASN A 228 -2.79 -3.84 -10.30
C ASN A 228 -2.83 -5.36 -10.58
N GLN A 229 -3.60 -5.73 -11.62
CA GLN A 229 -3.80 -7.11 -12.08
C GLN A 229 -2.87 -7.50 -13.24
N VAL A 230 -2.50 -6.55 -14.12
CA VAL A 230 -1.53 -6.77 -15.19
C VAL A 230 -0.78 -5.48 -15.55
N HIS A 231 0.55 -5.57 -15.66
CA HIS A 231 1.42 -4.49 -16.13
C HIS A 231 2.72 -5.08 -16.72
N GLY A 232 3.49 -4.27 -17.45
CA GLY A 232 4.76 -4.74 -18.00
C GLY A 232 5.31 -3.90 -19.15
N TRP A 233 6.09 -4.57 -20.00
CA TRP A 233 6.94 -3.96 -21.03
C TRP A 233 6.80 -4.64 -22.38
N VAL A 234 7.05 -3.87 -23.44
CA VAL A 234 7.12 -4.33 -24.83
C VAL A 234 8.48 -4.01 -25.42
N SER A 235 9.11 -5.04 -25.97
CA SER A 235 10.23 -4.95 -26.90
C SER A 235 9.74 -4.68 -28.32
N SER A 236 10.49 -3.87 -29.06
CA SER A 236 10.24 -3.57 -30.47
C SER A 236 10.84 -4.58 -31.44
N ASP A 237 11.97 -5.20 -31.09
CA ASP A 237 12.71 -6.12 -31.99
C ASP A 237 13.40 -7.29 -31.26
N PRO A 238 12.90 -8.54 -31.43
CA PRO A 238 11.60 -8.88 -31.99
C PRO A 238 10.47 -8.35 -31.10
N ARG A 239 9.26 -8.23 -31.66
CA ARG A 239 8.10 -7.62 -31.00
C ARG A 239 7.51 -8.58 -29.96
N VAL A 240 7.90 -8.38 -28.70
CA VAL A 240 7.65 -9.27 -27.55
C VAL A 240 7.14 -8.48 -26.37
N GLY A 241 6.07 -8.93 -25.73
CA GLY A 241 5.59 -8.43 -24.44
C GLY A 241 6.07 -9.29 -23.27
N PHE A 242 6.47 -8.64 -22.19
CA PHE A 242 6.76 -9.25 -20.88
C PHE A 242 5.77 -8.65 -19.88
N TRP A 243 4.97 -9.49 -19.24
CA TRP A 243 3.84 -9.06 -18.40
C TRP A 243 3.87 -9.76 -17.04
N MET A 244 3.73 -9.00 -15.98
CA MET A 244 3.41 -9.51 -14.65
C MET A 244 1.89 -9.55 -14.51
N ILE A 245 1.34 -10.71 -14.14
CA ILE A 245 -0.09 -10.92 -13.90
C ILE A 245 -0.31 -11.37 -12.46
N THR A 246 -1.10 -10.59 -11.72
CA THR A 246 -1.59 -10.92 -10.37
C THR A 246 -3.08 -11.29 -10.45
N PRO A 247 -3.44 -12.57 -10.28
CA PRO A 247 -4.82 -13.05 -10.45
C PRO A 247 -5.73 -12.81 -9.23
N SER A 248 -5.14 -12.44 -8.09
CA SER A 248 -5.83 -12.30 -6.81
C SER A 248 -4.96 -11.49 -5.84
N ASP A 249 -5.58 -10.59 -5.08
CA ASP A 249 -4.94 -9.82 -4.02
C ASP A 249 -4.93 -10.54 -2.66
N GLU A 250 -5.34 -11.82 -2.57
CA GLU A 250 -5.63 -12.45 -1.26
C GLU A 250 -4.46 -12.43 -0.27
N PHE A 251 -3.24 -12.36 -0.81
CA PHE A 251 -1.98 -12.34 -0.09
C PHE A 251 -1.34 -10.93 0.05
N ARG A 252 -1.85 -9.91 -0.65
CA ARG A 252 -1.38 -8.52 -0.45
C ARG A 252 -1.84 -7.97 0.91
N THR A 253 -1.46 -6.75 1.27
CA THR A 253 -1.78 -6.11 2.56
C THR A 253 -2.68 -4.89 2.38
N ALA A 254 -3.34 -4.46 3.47
CA ALA A 254 -4.16 -3.23 3.56
C ALA A 254 -5.34 -3.10 2.57
N GLY A 255 -5.82 -4.21 1.99
CA GLY A 255 -7.05 -4.24 1.20
C GLY A 255 -6.94 -3.57 -0.19
N PRO A 256 -8.09 -3.21 -0.81
CA PRO A 256 -8.15 -2.90 -2.23
C PRO A 256 -7.48 -1.57 -2.60
N THR A 257 -7.55 -0.56 -1.72
CA THR A 257 -7.06 0.82 -1.94
C THR A 257 -5.58 1.02 -1.58
N LYS A 258 -4.86 -0.04 -1.20
CA LYS A 258 -3.42 0.02 -0.96
C LYS A 258 -2.70 0.26 -2.30
N GLN A 259 -2.04 1.41 -2.43
CA GLN A 259 -1.20 1.73 -3.58
C GLN A 259 0.18 1.08 -3.47
N ASP A 260 0.72 0.62 -4.60
CA ASP A 260 2.06 0.04 -4.72
C ASP A 260 2.70 0.28 -6.10
N LEU A 261 4.00 0.02 -6.20
CA LEU A 261 4.77 0.13 -7.44
C LEU A 261 4.41 -0.99 -8.44
N THR A 262 4.57 -0.71 -9.74
CA THR A 262 4.30 -1.65 -10.83
C THR A 262 5.55 -1.87 -11.72
N SER A 263 5.57 -1.33 -12.92
CA SER A 263 6.75 -1.22 -13.78
C SER A 263 7.34 0.19 -13.74
N HIS A 264 8.66 0.32 -13.93
CA HIS A 264 9.33 1.62 -14.04
C HIS A 264 10.64 1.54 -14.86
N VAL A 265 11.15 2.70 -15.23
CA VAL A 265 12.43 2.98 -15.91
C VAL A 265 13.60 2.04 -15.55
N GLY A 266 14.47 1.76 -16.55
CA GLY A 266 15.50 0.72 -16.48
C GLY A 266 14.86 -0.66 -16.50
N PRO A 267 14.25 -1.05 -17.64
CA PRO A 267 12.90 -1.58 -17.77
C PRO A 267 12.59 -2.67 -16.75
N THR A 268 12.13 -2.21 -15.59
CA THR A 268 11.93 -3.01 -14.40
C THR A 268 10.45 -3.32 -14.26
N THR A 269 10.16 -4.54 -13.81
CA THR A 269 8.81 -5.01 -13.47
C THR A 269 8.84 -5.55 -12.04
N LEU A 270 8.15 -4.88 -11.12
CA LEU A 270 8.02 -5.30 -9.72
C LEU A 270 6.66 -5.96 -9.50
N ASN A 271 6.55 -6.91 -8.57
CA ASN A 271 5.25 -7.33 -8.04
C ASN A 271 5.26 -7.26 -6.52
N MET A 272 4.60 -6.23 -5.99
CA MET A 272 4.56 -5.94 -4.56
C MET A 272 3.58 -6.87 -3.83
N PHE A 273 4.04 -7.43 -2.71
CA PHE A 273 3.22 -8.24 -1.81
C PHE A 273 3.00 -7.55 -0.45
N VAL A 274 4.06 -6.90 0.05
CA VAL A 274 4.05 -6.06 1.25
C VAL A 274 4.90 -4.84 0.94
N SER A 275 4.47 -3.65 1.37
CA SER A 275 5.32 -2.45 1.38
C SER A 275 4.78 -1.40 2.35
N ASN A 276 5.65 -0.47 2.75
CA ASN A 276 5.28 0.77 3.44
C ASN A 276 4.87 1.91 2.49
N HIS A 277 4.74 1.65 1.18
CA HIS A 277 4.32 2.65 0.20
C HIS A 277 2.90 3.12 0.53
N TYR A 278 2.70 4.45 0.54
CA TYR A 278 1.42 5.10 0.85
C TYR A 278 0.83 4.75 2.23
N SER A 279 1.68 4.30 3.17
CA SER A 279 1.27 4.02 4.56
C SER A 279 2.31 4.36 5.64
N GLY A 280 3.59 4.24 5.33
CA GLY A 280 4.66 4.27 6.33
C GLY A 280 4.62 3.06 7.26
N THR A 281 5.22 3.21 8.45
CA THR A 281 5.50 2.13 9.42
C THR A 281 4.27 1.36 9.91
N ASP A 282 3.07 1.91 9.75
CA ASP A 282 1.81 1.32 10.19
C ASP A 282 1.49 -0.02 9.50
N LEU A 283 2.09 -0.31 8.33
CA LEU A 283 1.96 -1.59 7.62
C LEU A 283 3.21 -2.48 7.69
N ASN A 284 4.20 -2.15 8.53
CA ASN A 284 5.31 -3.06 8.78
C ASN A 284 4.81 -4.30 9.52
N ILE A 285 5.02 -5.49 8.96
CA ILE A 285 4.69 -6.76 9.62
C ILE A 285 5.69 -6.97 10.76
N GLN A 286 5.18 -7.16 11.98
CA GLN A 286 6.00 -7.24 13.19
C GLN A 286 5.75 -8.54 13.94
N PHE A 287 6.80 -9.34 14.16
CA PHE A 287 6.76 -10.56 14.97
C PHE A 287 7.52 -10.32 16.28
N ARG A 288 6.93 -10.69 17.41
CA ARG A 288 7.47 -10.43 18.75
C ARG A 288 7.42 -11.67 19.63
N ASN A 289 8.41 -11.86 20.50
CA ASN A 289 8.46 -12.94 21.49
C ASN A 289 8.31 -14.36 20.87
N GLY A 290 8.79 -14.55 19.64
CA GLY A 290 8.66 -15.84 18.93
C GLY A 290 7.25 -16.17 18.45
N GLU A 291 6.42 -15.17 18.16
CA GLU A 291 5.09 -15.31 17.54
C GLU A 291 5.14 -16.18 16.26
N PRO A 292 4.45 -17.33 16.18
CA PRO A 292 4.44 -18.13 14.95
C PRO A 292 3.52 -17.51 13.89
N TRP A 293 3.97 -17.48 12.64
CA TRP A 293 3.20 -16.99 11.49
C TRP A 293 3.59 -17.72 10.20
N LYS A 294 2.63 -17.91 9.30
CA LYS A 294 2.88 -18.49 7.98
C LYS A 294 1.96 -17.88 6.92
N LYS A 295 2.52 -17.47 5.78
CA LYS A 295 1.75 -16.90 4.65
C LYS A 295 2.30 -17.34 3.30
N VAL A 296 1.40 -17.52 2.34
CA VAL A 296 1.70 -17.77 0.93
C VAL A 296 1.46 -16.49 0.13
N PHE A 297 2.42 -16.12 -0.71
CA PHE A 297 2.36 -15.00 -1.65
C PHE A 297 2.36 -15.54 -3.09
N GLY A 298 1.38 -15.13 -3.90
CA GLY A 298 1.10 -15.74 -5.20
C GLY A 298 0.31 -17.07 -5.10
N PRO A 299 0.27 -17.88 -6.18
CA PRO A 299 1.05 -17.71 -7.41
C PRO A 299 0.68 -16.51 -8.27
N VAL A 300 1.72 -15.85 -8.79
CA VAL A 300 1.63 -14.80 -9.81
C VAL A 300 2.30 -15.30 -11.09
N PHE A 301 1.86 -14.79 -12.24
CA PHE A 301 2.24 -15.33 -13.56
C PHE A 301 3.08 -14.33 -14.36
N VAL A 302 4.25 -14.76 -14.81
CA VAL A 302 5.07 -14.04 -15.78
C VAL A 302 4.64 -14.49 -17.16
N HIS A 303 3.76 -13.71 -17.80
CA HIS A 303 3.23 -13.98 -19.12
C HIS A 303 4.09 -13.32 -20.21
N LEU A 304 4.38 -14.09 -21.26
CA LEU A 304 5.08 -13.62 -22.45
C LEU A 304 4.15 -13.73 -23.66
N ASN A 305 4.17 -12.76 -24.55
CA ASN A 305 3.48 -12.84 -25.84
C ASN A 305 4.30 -12.17 -26.94
N SER A 306 3.97 -12.45 -28.20
CA SER A 306 4.67 -11.89 -29.36
C SER A 306 3.69 -11.53 -30.48
N ALA A 307 4.13 -10.63 -31.35
CA ALA A 307 3.38 -10.14 -32.51
C ALA A 307 4.32 -9.98 -33.71
N SER A 308 3.77 -9.76 -34.90
CA SER A 308 4.58 -9.43 -36.08
C SER A 308 5.24 -8.06 -35.93
N ALA A 309 6.37 -7.85 -36.60
CA ALA A 309 7.14 -6.60 -36.50
C ALA A 309 6.33 -5.32 -36.88
N ASN A 310 5.20 -5.47 -37.58
CA ASN A 310 4.36 -4.36 -38.05
C ASN A 310 3.14 -4.06 -37.16
N GLU A 311 2.82 -4.89 -36.16
CA GLU A 311 1.64 -4.72 -35.32
C GLU A 311 1.84 -3.67 -34.21
N ASN A 312 0.80 -2.88 -33.92
CA ASN A 312 0.84 -1.86 -32.88
C ASN A 312 1.16 -2.49 -31.50
N PRO A 313 2.08 -1.94 -30.67
CA PRO A 313 2.40 -2.46 -29.34
C PRO A 313 1.18 -2.75 -28.45
N ARG A 314 0.09 -1.98 -28.60
CA ARG A 314 -1.18 -2.20 -27.87
C ARG A 314 -1.79 -3.58 -28.13
N THR A 315 -1.50 -4.25 -29.25
CA THR A 315 -1.98 -5.64 -29.50
C THR A 315 -1.49 -6.63 -28.45
N LEU A 316 -0.23 -6.51 -28.02
CA LEU A 316 0.36 -7.34 -26.95
C LEU A 316 -0.28 -7.06 -25.59
N TRP A 317 -0.63 -5.81 -25.33
CA TRP A 317 -1.35 -5.39 -24.13
C TRP A 317 -2.80 -5.91 -24.10
N GLU A 318 -3.54 -5.79 -25.20
CA GLU A 318 -4.89 -6.35 -25.32
C GLU A 318 -4.89 -7.88 -25.23
N ALA A 319 -3.82 -8.55 -25.66
CA ALA A 319 -3.60 -9.97 -25.43
C ALA A 319 -3.28 -10.28 -23.95
N ALA A 320 -2.44 -9.48 -23.29
CA ALA A 320 -2.10 -9.63 -21.88
C ALA A 320 -3.31 -9.45 -20.95
N LYS A 321 -4.20 -8.46 -21.23
CA LYS A 321 -5.47 -8.31 -20.50
C LYS A 321 -6.40 -9.52 -20.66
N LYS A 322 -6.41 -10.17 -21.83
CA LYS A 322 -7.17 -11.42 -22.04
C LYS A 322 -6.57 -12.57 -21.24
N GLN A 323 -5.23 -12.71 -21.21
CA GLN A 323 -4.58 -13.72 -20.40
C GLN A 323 -4.84 -13.48 -18.90
N MET A 324 -4.71 -12.26 -18.42
CA MET A 324 -5.05 -11.87 -17.04
C MET A 324 -6.49 -12.26 -16.69
N SER A 325 -7.44 -12.02 -17.60
CA SER A 325 -8.84 -12.41 -17.42
C SER A 325 -9.01 -13.94 -17.28
N ILE A 326 -8.16 -14.74 -17.94
CA ILE A 326 -8.15 -16.21 -17.81
C ILE A 326 -7.56 -16.63 -16.46
N GLU A 327 -6.45 -16.02 -16.03
CA GLU A 327 -5.82 -16.32 -14.73
C GLU A 327 -6.75 -15.98 -13.55
N VAL A 328 -7.43 -14.81 -13.58
CA VAL A 328 -8.43 -14.38 -12.56
C VAL A 328 -9.65 -15.32 -12.51
N GLN A 329 -10.11 -15.81 -13.67
CA GLN A 329 -11.17 -16.82 -13.73
C GLN A 329 -10.71 -18.17 -13.17
N SER A 330 -9.45 -18.54 -13.43
CA SER A 330 -8.81 -19.78 -12.97
C SER A 330 -8.41 -19.77 -11.50
N TRP A 331 -8.49 -18.62 -10.80
CA TRP A 331 -8.19 -18.54 -9.37
C TRP A 331 -9.30 -19.16 -8.49
N PRO A 332 -8.96 -20.02 -7.52
CA PRO A 332 -7.62 -20.50 -7.16
C PRO A 332 -7.15 -21.69 -8.03
N TYR A 333 -5.88 -21.68 -8.43
CA TYR A 333 -5.30 -22.71 -9.30
C TYR A 333 -5.34 -24.13 -8.69
N THR A 334 -5.43 -25.14 -9.55
CA THR A 334 -5.45 -26.56 -9.16
C THR A 334 -4.10 -27.27 -9.28
N PHE A 335 -3.06 -26.60 -9.78
CA PHE A 335 -1.74 -27.17 -10.06
C PHE A 335 -0.66 -26.99 -8.97
N PRO A 336 -0.66 -25.97 -8.08
CA PRO A 336 0.37 -25.84 -7.04
C PRO A 336 0.30 -26.97 -6.01
N LEU A 337 1.45 -27.54 -5.64
CA LEU A 337 1.51 -28.74 -4.79
C LEU A 337 1.87 -28.48 -3.32
N SER A 338 1.79 -27.24 -2.83
CA SER A 338 1.94 -27.00 -1.38
C SER A 338 0.61 -27.10 -0.66
N GLU A 339 0.58 -27.85 0.44
CA GLU A 339 -0.58 -27.92 1.35
C GLU A 339 -0.94 -26.55 1.94
N ASP A 340 0.02 -25.62 2.02
CA ASP A 340 -0.21 -24.21 2.41
C ASP A 340 -1.05 -23.40 1.39
N PHE A 341 -1.23 -23.93 0.17
CA PHE A 341 -2.09 -23.37 -0.87
C PHE A 341 -3.34 -24.26 -1.04
N PRO A 342 -4.43 -24.00 -0.28
CA PRO A 342 -5.62 -24.83 -0.33
C PRO A 342 -6.31 -24.73 -1.69
N SER A 343 -6.81 -25.87 -2.16
CA SER A 343 -7.54 -26.02 -3.42
C SER A 343 -8.92 -25.32 -3.40
N ALA A 344 -9.59 -25.25 -4.56
CA ALA A 344 -10.87 -24.57 -4.71
C ALA A 344 -11.99 -25.16 -3.83
N ASP A 345 -12.00 -26.48 -3.62
CA ASP A 345 -12.94 -27.21 -2.75
C ASP A 345 -12.58 -27.09 -1.26
N GLN A 346 -11.31 -26.81 -0.93
CA GLN A 346 -10.86 -26.52 0.43
C GLN A 346 -11.15 -25.07 0.88
N ARG A 347 -11.77 -24.26 0.02
CA ARG A 347 -12.09 -22.85 0.25
C ARG A 347 -13.61 -22.62 0.32
N GLY A 348 -14.00 -21.56 1.03
CA GLY A 348 -15.39 -21.17 1.22
C GLY A 348 -15.87 -20.07 0.27
N THR A 349 -17.15 -19.75 0.38
CA THR A 349 -17.82 -18.65 -0.32
C THR A 349 -18.76 -17.91 0.64
N VAL A 350 -18.86 -16.59 0.49
CA VAL A 350 -19.78 -15.74 1.27
C VAL A 350 -20.62 -14.89 0.31
N SER A 351 -21.93 -14.85 0.55
CA SER A 351 -22.90 -14.11 -0.27
C SER A 351 -23.88 -13.33 0.61
N GLY A 352 -24.43 -12.23 0.07
CA GLY A 352 -25.44 -11.43 0.76
C GLY A 352 -25.88 -10.21 -0.03
N GLN A 353 -26.66 -9.34 0.60
CA GLN A 353 -27.01 -8.02 0.10
C GLN A 353 -26.63 -6.97 1.15
N LEU A 354 -25.93 -5.92 0.75
CA LEU A 354 -25.68 -4.75 1.59
C LEU A 354 -26.63 -3.61 1.17
N LEU A 355 -27.28 -3.01 2.16
CA LEU A 355 -28.15 -1.85 2.01
C LEU A 355 -27.64 -0.72 2.92
N VAL A 356 -27.85 0.53 2.51
CA VAL A 356 -27.59 1.71 3.34
C VAL A 356 -28.90 2.23 3.90
N HIS A 357 -28.95 2.54 5.20
CA HIS A 357 -30.06 3.22 5.85
C HIS A 357 -29.57 4.57 6.42
N ASP A 358 -29.78 5.65 5.68
CA ASP A 358 -29.44 7.00 6.12
C ASP A 358 -30.71 7.77 6.50
N ARG A 359 -31.10 7.65 7.78
CA ARG A 359 -32.30 8.27 8.37
C ARG A 359 -32.44 9.79 8.18
N TYR A 360 -31.36 10.50 7.82
CA TYR A 360 -31.38 11.95 7.57
C TYR A 360 -31.49 12.31 6.08
N ILE A 361 -31.28 11.35 5.18
CA ILE A 361 -31.50 11.51 3.74
C ILE A 361 -32.80 10.81 3.31
N LYS A 362 -33.06 9.59 3.78
CA LYS A 362 -34.21 8.78 3.37
C LYS A 362 -34.57 7.69 4.40
N ASP A 363 -35.82 7.70 4.86
CA ASP A 363 -36.42 6.73 5.81
C ASP A 363 -36.60 5.30 5.25
N SER A 364 -35.93 4.95 4.14
CA SER A 364 -36.02 3.64 3.51
C SER A 364 -34.65 3.16 3.08
N ASN A 365 -34.32 1.91 3.37
CA ASN A 365 -33.08 1.28 2.94
C ASN A 365 -32.90 1.39 1.41
N VAL A 366 -31.69 1.74 0.98
CA VAL A 366 -31.30 1.79 -0.44
C VAL A 366 -30.18 0.78 -0.73
N PRO A 367 -30.08 0.24 -1.95
CA PRO A 367 -28.92 -0.54 -2.39
C PRO A 367 -27.58 0.13 -2.05
N ALA A 368 -26.65 -0.62 -1.45
CA ALA A 368 -25.24 -0.20 -1.33
C ALA A 368 -24.51 -0.45 -2.66
N ALA A 369 -24.96 0.24 -3.72
CA ALA A 369 -24.40 0.11 -5.06
C ALA A 369 -22.91 0.47 -5.07
N SER A 370 -22.10 -0.33 -5.78
CA SER A 370 -20.64 -0.13 -5.89
C SER A 370 -19.87 -0.17 -4.56
N ALA A 371 -20.48 -0.67 -3.47
CA ALA A 371 -19.80 -0.86 -2.19
C ALA A 371 -18.67 -1.87 -2.30
N TYR A 372 -17.53 -1.58 -1.67
CA TYR A 372 -16.48 -2.57 -1.47
C TYR A 372 -16.86 -3.40 -0.24
N VAL A 373 -17.03 -4.70 -0.42
CA VAL A 373 -17.40 -5.65 0.64
C VAL A 373 -16.31 -6.71 0.72
N GLY A 374 -15.83 -7.02 1.92
CA GLY A 374 -14.70 -7.93 2.08
C GLY A 374 -14.59 -8.63 3.43
N LEU A 375 -13.71 -9.61 3.46
CA LEU A 375 -13.36 -10.41 4.64
C LEU A 375 -11.90 -10.14 4.98
N ALA A 376 -11.64 -9.81 6.24
CA ALA A 376 -10.31 -9.69 6.82
C ALA A 376 -10.34 -10.22 8.28
N SER A 377 -9.21 -10.24 8.96
CA SER A 377 -9.14 -10.71 10.36
C SER A 377 -10.12 -9.94 11.26
N PRO A 378 -10.68 -10.57 12.31
CA PRO A 378 -11.54 -9.88 13.26
C PRO A 378 -10.85 -8.70 13.96
N GLY A 379 -11.54 -7.56 13.99
CA GLY A 379 -11.07 -6.30 14.57
C GLY A 379 -12.19 -5.24 14.56
N GLU A 380 -11.84 -3.96 14.71
CA GLU A 380 -12.80 -2.85 14.69
C GLU A 380 -13.20 -2.43 13.26
N ALA A 381 -14.29 -1.67 13.11
CA ALA A 381 -14.66 -1.11 11.81
C ALA A 381 -13.50 -0.28 11.22
N GLY A 382 -13.15 -0.51 9.96
CA GLY A 382 -11.97 0.08 9.30
C GLY A 382 -10.63 -0.62 9.57
N SER A 383 -10.52 -1.58 10.51
CA SER A 383 -9.21 -2.20 10.83
C SER A 383 -8.60 -3.02 9.70
N TRP A 384 -9.40 -3.41 8.71
CA TRP A 384 -8.97 -4.10 7.48
C TRP A 384 -7.90 -3.32 6.71
N GLU A 385 -7.94 -1.99 6.76
CA GLU A 385 -7.00 -1.09 6.08
C GLU A 385 -5.59 -1.13 6.72
N LYS A 386 -5.47 -1.72 7.92
CA LYS A 386 -4.20 -1.98 8.61
C LYS A 386 -3.92 -3.48 8.84
N GLU A 387 -4.66 -4.36 8.16
CA GLU A 387 -4.40 -5.81 8.22
C GLU A 387 -3.30 -6.21 7.22
N ILE A 388 -2.26 -6.86 7.76
CA ILE A 388 -0.97 -7.14 7.11
C ILE A 388 -0.46 -8.58 7.28
N LYS A 389 -0.89 -9.30 8.32
CA LYS A 389 -0.48 -10.68 8.63
C LYS A 389 -1.42 -11.73 8.02
N GLY A 390 -2.72 -11.46 8.01
CA GLY A 390 -3.76 -12.34 7.49
C GLY A 390 -3.86 -12.34 5.96
N TYR A 391 -4.93 -12.99 5.47
CA TYR A 391 -5.39 -12.91 4.09
C TYR A 391 -6.64 -12.02 4.03
N GLN A 392 -6.85 -11.30 2.94
CA GLN A 392 -8.06 -10.49 2.73
C GLN A 392 -8.79 -10.91 1.46
N PHE A 393 -10.12 -10.79 1.41
CA PHE A 393 -10.91 -11.17 0.24
C PHE A 393 -11.95 -10.08 -0.03
N TRP A 394 -11.84 -9.38 -1.16
CA TRP A 394 -12.65 -8.21 -1.48
C TRP A 394 -13.39 -8.36 -2.81
N VAL A 395 -14.61 -7.84 -2.88
CA VAL A 395 -15.39 -7.68 -4.11
C VAL A 395 -16.14 -6.35 -4.09
N GLN A 396 -16.55 -5.87 -5.27
CA GLN A 396 -17.49 -4.77 -5.37
C GLN A 396 -18.93 -5.30 -5.50
N ALA A 397 -19.86 -4.72 -4.76
CA ALA A 397 -21.27 -5.05 -4.81
C ALA A 397 -21.94 -4.51 -6.08
N ASP A 398 -22.94 -5.24 -6.58
CA ASP A 398 -23.68 -4.83 -7.78
C ASP A 398 -24.54 -3.58 -7.54
N LYS A 399 -25.21 -3.09 -8.60
CA LYS A 399 -26.13 -1.93 -8.53
C LYS A 399 -27.30 -2.09 -7.55
N ASN A 400 -27.58 -3.31 -7.07
CA ASN A 400 -28.62 -3.63 -6.11
C ASN A 400 -28.03 -3.92 -4.71
N GLY A 401 -26.70 -3.84 -4.53
CA GLY A 401 -26.00 -4.13 -3.29
C GLY A 401 -25.68 -5.61 -3.07
N TYR A 402 -25.91 -6.51 -4.04
CA TYR A 402 -25.56 -7.92 -3.91
C TYR A 402 -24.05 -8.13 -4.06
N PHE A 403 -23.48 -8.99 -3.21
CA PHE A 403 -22.07 -9.35 -3.25
C PHE A 403 -21.87 -10.88 -3.19
N PHE A 404 -20.78 -11.35 -3.80
CA PHE A 404 -20.39 -12.77 -3.80
C PHE A 404 -18.86 -12.91 -3.74
N ILE A 405 -18.35 -13.23 -2.55
CA ILE A 405 -16.92 -13.44 -2.31
C ILE A 405 -16.60 -14.93 -2.51
N LYS A 406 -15.75 -15.24 -3.50
CA LYS A 406 -15.31 -16.61 -3.83
C LYS A 406 -13.92 -16.93 -3.28
N GLY A 407 -13.63 -18.23 -3.08
CA GLY A 407 -12.28 -18.72 -2.85
C GLY A 407 -11.69 -18.38 -1.48
N VAL A 408 -12.51 -18.07 -0.48
CA VAL A 408 -12.08 -17.66 0.85
C VAL A 408 -11.34 -18.79 1.55
N ARG A 409 -10.15 -18.54 2.10
CA ARG A 409 -9.41 -19.54 2.90
C ARG A 409 -10.20 -19.91 4.17
N ALA A 410 -10.00 -21.12 4.68
CA ALA A 410 -10.57 -21.50 5.96
C ALA A 410 -9.96 -20.69 7.12
N GLY A 411 -10.78 -20.23 8.05
CA GLY A 411 -10.41 -19.30 9.12
C GLY A 411 -11.60 -18.51 9.66
N SER A 412 -11.39 -17.72 10.72
CA SER A 412 -12.41 -16.80 11.27
C SER A 412 -12.17 -15.39 10.75
N TYR A 413 -13.22 -14.74 10.25
CA TYR A 413 -13.14 -13.42 9.60
C TYR A 413 -14.21 -12.47 10.12
N SER A 414 -13.94 -11.17 10.16
CA SER A 414 -15.00 -10.16 10.17
C SER A 414 -15.34 -9.78 8.73
N LEU A 415 -16.63 -9.59 8.44
CA LEU A 415 -17.08 -8.97 7.18
C LEU A 415 -17.09 -7.45 7.37
N TYR A 416 -16.38 -6.76 6.49
CA TYR A 416 -16.27 -5.31 6.42
C TYR A 416 -16.91 -4.81 5.14
N ALA A 417 -17.35 -3.55 5.14
CA ALA A 417 -17.65 -2.85 3.89
C ALA A 417 -17.45 -1.34 4.01
N TRP A 418 -17.31 -0.68 2.87
CA TRP A 418 -17.47 0.76 2.73
C TRP A 418 -18.13 1.07 1.39
N VAL A 419 -18.84 2.20 1.31
CA VAL A 419 -19.64 2.56 0.12
C VAL A 419 -19.17 3.93 -0.36
N PRO A 420 -18.66 4.08 -1.59
CA PRO A 420 -18.34 5.39 -2.15
C PRO A 420 -19.56 6.32 -2.06
N GLY A 421 -19.39 7.52 -1.50
CA GLY A 421 -20.50 8.44 -1.24
C GLY A 421 -21.14 8.30 0.15
N VAL A 422 -20.71 7.36 1.00
CA VAL A 422 -21.23 7.15 2.36
C VAL A 422 -20.09 7.20 3.38
N ILE A 423 -20.23 8.07 4.39
CA ILE A 423 -19.19 8.31 5.39
C ILE A 423 -19.04 7.15 6.39
N GLY A 424 -17.82 6.66 6.57
CA GLY A 424 -17.43 5.71 7.62
C GLY A 424 -17.14 4.30 7.11
N ASP A 425 -17.09 3.35 8.04
CA ASP A 425 -16.87 1.93 7.78
C ASP A 425 -18.00 1.08 8.37
N TYR A 426 -18.44 0.08 7.61
CA TYR A 426 -19.32 -0.98 8.06
C TYR A 426 -18.51 -2.18 8.55
N LYS A 427 -19.00 -2.81 9.62
CA LYS A 427 -18.57 -4.12 10.09
C LYS A 427 -19.81 -4.95 10.43
N TYR A 428 -19.87 -6.19 9.96
CA TYR A 428 -20.89 -7.14 10.39
C TYR A 428 -20.69 -7.52 11.86
N LYS A 429 -21.78 -7.62 12.61
CA LYS A 429 -21.78 -7.76 14.08
C LYS A 429 -21.13 -9.06 14.60
N ASP A 430 -21.20 -10.14 13.82
CA ASP A 430 -20.66 -11.46 14.19
C ASP A 430 -19.44 -11.78 13.31
N ASN A 431 -18.55 -12.65 13.79
CA ASN A 431 -17.51 -13.23 12.94
C ASN A 431 -18.11 -14.34 12.06
N LEU A 432 -17.49 -14.58 10.90
CA LEU A 432 -17.82 -15.65 9.97
C LEU A 432 -16.70 -16.70 10.01
N ASP A 433 -17.02 -17.88 10.51
CA ASP A 433 -16.11 -19.02 10.55
C ASP A 433 -16.20 -19.80 9.23
N ILE A 434 -15.20 -19.61 8.37
CA ILE A 434 -15.08 -20.24 7.07
C ILE A 434 -14.45 -21.62 7.23
N THR A 435 -15.20 -22.67 6.88
CA THR A 435 -14.70 -24.04 6.81
C THR A 435 -14.50 -24.49 5.36
N PRO A 436 -13.71 -25.54 5.09
CA PRO A 436 -13.52 -26.08 3.74
C PRO A 436 -14.85 -26.36 3.02
N GLY A 437 -14.99 -25.87 1.78
CA GLY A 437 -16.19 -26.04 0.95
C GLY A 437 -17.44 -25.26 1.42
N SER A 438 -17.34 -24.44 2.47
CA SER A 438 -18.48 -23.75 3.06
C SER A 438 -19.15 -22.74 2.12
N LYS A 439 -20.46 -22.58 2.27
CA LYS A 439 -21.29 -21.68 1.46
C LYS A 439 -22.18 -20.85 2.39
N ILE A 440 -21.63 -19.74 2.88
CA ILE A 440 -22.37 -18.82 3.74
C ILE A 440 -23.24 -17.93 2.87
N LYS A 441 -24.55 -17.93 3.16
CA LYS A 441 -25.48 -16.93 2.66
C LYS A 441 -25.98 -16.12 3.84
N LEU A 442 -25.68 -14.83 3.82
CA LEU A 442 -26.22 -13.84 4.73
C LEU A 442 -27.54 -13.29 4.18
N ASP A 443 -28.41 -12.85 5.08
CA ASP A 443 -29.59 -12.07 4.73
C ASP A 443 -29.21 -10.63 4.37
N ASN A 444 -30.21 -9.75 4.24
CA ASN A 444 -29.99 -8.34 3.94
C ASN A 444 -29.29 -7.63 5.10
N LEU A 445 -28.02 -7.29 4.90
CA LEU A 445 -27.22 -6.47 5.79
C LEU A 445 -27.61 -5.00 5.64
N VAL A 446 -27.70 -4.28 6.76
CA VAL A 446 -27.99 -2.85 6.78
C VAL A 446 -26.81 -2.11 7.40
N TYR A 447 -26.24 -1.19 6.64
CA TYR A 447 -25.29 -0.21 7.10
C TYR A 447 -26.03 1.10 7.43
N GLU A 448 -26.10 1.41 8.72
CA GLU A 448 -26.45 2.76 9.18
C GLU A 448 -25.18 3.61 9.23
N PRO A 449 -25.03 4.66 8.40
CA PRO A 449 -23.87 5.52 8.46
C PRO A 449 -23.84 6.28 9.81
N PRO A 450 -22.67 6.49 10.42
CA PRO A 450 -22.56 7.29 11.63
C PRO A 450 -22.96 8.75 11.36
N ARG A 451 -24.23 9.07 11.61
CA ARG A 451 -24.79 10.42 11.59
C ARG A 451 -25.55 10.73 12.87
N ASP A 452 -25.26 11.91 13.42
CA ASP A 452 -25.86 12.43 14.65
C ASP A 452 -27.00 13.42 14.35
N GLY A 453 -27.06 13.91 13.12
CA GLY A 453 -28.07 14.86 12.67
C GLY A 453 -28.06 15.11 11.15
N PRO A 454 -28.96 15.96 10.65
CA PRO A 454 -28.92 16.45 9.29
C PRO A 454 -27.65 17.30 9.07
N THR A 455 -27.03 17.11 7.90
CA THR A 455 -25.89 17.90 7.43
C THR A 455 -26.32 19.34 7.14
N LEU A 456 -25.54 20.30 7.64
CA LEU A 456 -25.70 21.73 7.40
C LEU A 456 -24.99 22.15 6.11
N TRP A 457 -23.81 21.58 5.87
CA TRP A 457 -22.97 21.75 4.69
C TRP A 457 -21.93 20.62 4.61
N GLU A 458 -21.42 20.36 3.41
CA GLU A 458 -20.34 19.41 3.16
C GLU A 458 -19.38 19.92 2.07
N ILE A 459 -18.16 19.39 2.07
CA ILE A 459 -17.06 19.68 1.13
C ILE A 459 -16.43 18.33 0.76
N GLY A 460 -16.51 17.92 -0.51
CA GLY A 460 -15.98 16.64 -1.00
C GLY A 460 -16.94 15.44 -0.83
N ILE A 461 -16.43 14.25 -1.14
CA ILE A 461 -17.14 12.98 -1.25
C ILE A 461 -16.47 11.97 -0.31
N PRO A 462 -17.21 11.20 0.52
CA PRO A 462 -16.60 10.15 1.32
C PRO A 462 -16.37 8.91 0.45
N ASP A 463 -15.27 8.90 -0.30
CA ASP A 463 -14.79 7.75 -1.08
C ASP A 463 -13.34 7.33 -0.77
N ARG A 464 -12.72 7.96 0.25
CA ARG A 464 -11.33 7.81 0.71
C ARG A 464 -10.26 8.49 -0.17
N THR A 465 -10.62 9.20 -1.24
CA THR A 465 -9.67 9.89 -2.12
C THR A 465 -9.80 11.43 -2.04
N ALA A 466 -8.98 12.14 -2.83
CA ALA A 466 -9.12 13.56 -3.15
C ALA A 466 -9.38 13.79 -4.66
N ALA A 467 -9.99 12.82 -5.35
CA ALA A 467 -10.11 12.80 -6.81
C ALA A 467 -11.04 13.89 -7.37
N GLU A 468 -11.90 14.45 -6.52
CA GLU A 468 -12.89 15.47 -6.84
C GLU A 468 -12.43 16.91 -6.55
N PHE A 469 -11.30 17.06 -5.84
CA PHE A 469 -10.76 18.36 -5.43
C PHE A 469 -9.87 19.02 -6.48
N TYR A 470 -9.58 20.31 -6.27
CA TYR A 470 -8.76 21.09 -7.19
C TYR A 470 -7.29 20.66 -7.16
N VAL A 471 -6.91 19.90 -8.19
CA VAL A 471 -5.52 19.64 -8.56
C VAL A 471 -5.07 20.76 -9.52
N PRO A 472 -4.02 21.53 -9.19
CA PRO A 472 -3.54 22.61 -10.04
C PRO A 472 -2.83 22.05 -11.29
N ASP A 473 -2.52 22.92 -12.25
CA ASP A 473 -1.61 22.55 -13.34
C ASP A 473 -0.15 22.65 -12.89
N ALA A 474 0.66 21.70 -13.34
CA ALA A 474 2.05 21.56 -12.96
C ALA A 474 2.95 22.68 -13.55
N ASN A 475 4.14 22.86 -12.96
CA ASN A 475 5.11 23.81 -13.48
C ASN A 475 5.57 23.37 -14.89
N PRO A 476 5.43 24.18 -15.95
CA PRO A 476 5.76 23.79 -17.33
C PRO A 476 7.20 23.30 -17.57
N LYS A 477 8.13 23.55 -16.63
CA LYS A 477 9.52 23.09 -16.67
C LYS A 477 9.75 21.71 -16.02
N LEU A 478 8.70 21.10 -15.47
CA LEU A 478 8.73 19.85 -14.67
C LEU A 478 7.62 18.85 -15.08
N VAL A 479 6.94 19.09 -16.22
CA VAL A 479 5.79 18.28 -16.68
C VAL A 479 6.26 16.91 -17.18
N ASN A 480 5.68 15.84 -16.64
CA ASN A 480 5.64 14.53 -17.31
C ASN A 480 4.49 14.57 -18.33
N ARG A 481 4.78 14.36 -19.63
CA ARG A 481 3.81 14.59 -20.72
C ARG A 481 2.70 13.53 -20.74
N LEU A 482 2.88 12.38 -20.10
CA LEU A 482 1.85 11.36 -19.91
C LEU A 482 0.61 11.91 -19.18
N TYR A 483 0.82 12.87 -18.27
CA TYR A 483 -0.21 13.39 -17.38
C TYR A 483 -0.74 14.79 -17.80
N ILE A 484 -0.62 15.15 -19.08
CA ILE A 484 -1.29 16.33 -19.66
C ILE A 484 -2.71 15.94 -20.07
N ASN A 485 -3.72 16.72 -19.65
CA ASN A 485 -5.15 16.45 -19.89
C ASN A 485 -5.63 15.06 -19.41
N HIS A 486 -4.91 14.45 -18.47
CA HIS A 486 -5.18 13.12 -17.90
C HIS A 486 -6.09 13.24 -16.66
N THR A 487 -6.88 12.20 -16.38
CA THR A 487 -7.66 12.09 -15.13
C THR A 487 -6.72 12.14 -13.93
N GLU A 488 -5.72 11.27 -13.92
CA GLU A 488 -4.62 11.25 -12.95
C GLU A 488 -3.59 12.40 -13.12
N LYS A 489 -3.99 13.62 -13.50
CA LYS A 489 -3.04 14.75 -13.56
C LYS A 489 -2.40 15.09 -12.20
N PHE A 490 -2.91 14.54 -11.10
CA PHE A 490 -2.30 14.56 -9.78
C PHE A 490 -0.95 13.81 -9.71
N ARG A 491 -0.60 12.98 -10.71
CA ARG A 491 0.71 12.30 -10.79
C ARG A 491 1.85 13.19 -11.31
N GLN A 492 1.62 14.50 -11.49
CA GLN A 492 2.67 15.45 -11.89
C GLN A 492 3.59 15.82 -10.71
N TYR A 493 4.90 15.91 -10.98
CA TYR A 493 5.88 16.36 -9.98
C TYR A 493 5.66 17.84 -9.59
N GLY A 494 5.83 18.15 -8.31
CA GLY A 494 5.89 19.54 -7.82
C GLY A 494 4.52 20.21 -7.63
N LEU A 495 3.43 19.45 -7.62
CA LEU A 495 2.08 20.00 -7.42
C LEU A 495 1.89 20.66 -6.05
N TRP A 496 2.58 20.18 -5.01
CA TRP A 496 2.59 20.81 -3.68
C TRP A 496 3.10 22.25 -3.71
N ASP A 497 4.20 22.53 -4.44
CA ASP A 497 4.81 23.87 -4.51
C ASP A 497 3.88 24.88 -5.20
N ARG A 498 2.98 24.41 -6.07
CA ARG A 498 1.95 25.25 -6.73
C ARG A 498 1.02 25.92 -5.72
N TYR A 499 0.84 25.36 -4.52
CA TYR A 499 0.06 25.99 -3.46
C TYR A 499 0.62 27.38 -3.10
N ALA A 500 1.94 27.51 -2.95
CA ALA A 500 2.57 28.79 -2.59
C ALA A 500 2.51 29.83 -3.74
N GLU A 501 2.36 29.40 -4.99
CA GLU A 501 2.15 30.30 -6.13
C GLU A 501 0.71 30.80 -6.25
N LEU A 502 -0.28 29.98 -5.85
CA LEU A 502 -1.71 30.35 -5.84
C LEU A 502 -2.11 31.11 -4.57
N TYR A 503 -1.46 30.82 -3.45
CA TYR A 503 -1.75 31.35 -2.12
C TYR A 503 -0.50 32.05 -1.51
N PRO A 504 0.08 33.07 -2.18
CA PRO A 504 1.36 33.66 -1.78
C PRO A 504 1.28 34.36 -0.42
N ASP A 505 0.31 35.27 -0.24
CA ASP A 505 0.15 36.08 0.97
C ASP A 505 -0.79 35.44 1.99
N LYS A 506 -1.93 34.91 1.53
CA LYS A 506 -3.02 34.36 2.36
C LYS A 506 -3.30 32.91 1.98
N ASP A 507 -3.72 32.11 2.96
CA ASP A 507 -4.16 30.73 2.74
C ASP A 507 -5.59 30.66 2.17
N LEU A 508 -6.00 29.45 1.81
CA LEU A 508 -7.29 29.12 1.22
C LEU A 508 -8.48 29.55 2.10
N ILE A 509 -9.44 30.26 1.51
CA ILE A 509 -10.71 30.66 2.13
C ILE A 509 -11.86 30.10 1.29
N TYR A 510 -12.58 29.13 1.85
CA TYR A 510 -13.73 28.49 1.24
C TYR A 510 -15.03 29.03 1.85
N ASN A 511 -15.99 29.40 1.00
CA ASN A 511 -17.24 30.03 1.44
C ASN A 511 -18.42 29.09 1.10
N ILE A 512 -19.06 28.55 2.14
CA ILE A 512 -20.18 27.62 1.99
C ILE A 512 -21.31 28.28 1.19
N GLY A 513 -21.75 27.60 0.12
CA GLY A 513 -22.81 28.07 -0.77
C GLY A 513 -22.37 28.99 -1.91
N SER A 514 -21.08 29.34 -2.02
CA SER A 514 -20.56 30.11 -3.17
C SER A 514 -19.26 29.54 -3.74
N SER A 515 -18.36 28.99 -2.92
CA SER A 515 -17.19 28.25 -3.38
C SER A 515 -17.55 26.84 -3.87
N LYS A 516 -16.70 26.29 -4.76
CA LYS A 516 -16.83 24.96 -5.35
C LYS A 516 -15.58 24.13 -5.08
N TYR A 517 -15.73 22.93 -4.53
CA TYR A 517 -14.58 22.13 -4.12
C TYR A 517 -13.72 21.63 -5.29
N GLN A 518 -14.29 21.55 -6.50
CA GLN A 518 -13.57 21.16 -7.73
C GLN A 518 -12.58 22.24 -8.24
N THR A 519 -12.70 23.49 -7.78
CA THR A 519 -11.86 24.62 -8.24
C THR A 519 -11.24 25.43 -7.11
N ASP A 520 -11.89 25.46 -5.95
CA ASP A 520 -11.59 26.39 -4.85
C ASP A 520 -11.11 25.67 -3.58
N TRP A 521 -11.14 24.33 -3.56
CA TRP A 521 -10.59 23.49 -2.50
C TRP A 521 -9.41 22.69 -3.04
N PHE A 522 -8.20 23.09 -2.67
CA PHE A 522 -6.96 22.48 -3.16
C PHE A 522 -6.83 21.04 -2.63
N TYR A 523 -6.33 20.10 -3.45
CA TYR A 523 -6.36 18.66 -3.11
C TYR A 523 -5.60 18.26 -1.83
N ALA A 524 -4.55 18.99 -1.46
CA ALA A 524 -3.72 18.72 -0.27
C ALA A 524 -3.41 20.00 0.54
N GLN A 525 -3.68 19.97 1.84
CA GLN A 525 -3.24 20.99 2.79
C GLN A 525 -1.75 20.80 3.10
N VAL A 526 -0.91 21.40 2.26
CA VAL A 526 0.56 21.39 2.34
C VAL A 526 1.11 22.59 3.12
N THR A 527 2.41 22.57 3.41
CA THR A 527 3.12 23.76 3.92
C THR A 527 3.24 24.85 2.86
N ARG A 528 3.41 26.11 3.29
CA ARG A 528 3.80 27.20 2.39
C ARG A 528 5.30 27.47 2.51
N LYS A 529 6.00 27.41 1.38
CA LYS A 529 7.41 27.83 1.27
C LYS A 529 7.54 29.33 1.55
N THR A 530 8.51 29.72 2.36
CA THR A 530 8.78 31.13 2.77
C THR A 530 10.16 31.63 2.38
N GLY A 531 11.02 30.76 1.85
CA GLY A 531 12.38 31.06 1.44
C GLY A 531 13.09 29.79 0.98
N ASP A 532 14.42 29.81 0.92
CA ASP A 532 15.20 28.62 0.61
C ASP A 532 15.11 27.61 1.76
N ALA A 533 14.68 26.39 1.43
CA ALA A 533 14.41 25.27 2.33
C ALA A 533 13.56 25.56 3.59
N THR A 534 12.87 26.71 3.65
CA THR A 534 12.07 27.13 4.81
C THR A 534 10.59 27.13 4.49
N TYR A 535 9.80 26.57 5.42
CA TYR A 535 8.38 26.29 5.26
C TYR A 535 7.61 26.68 6.53
N LYS A 536 6.37 27.16 6.36
CA LYS A 536 5.40 27.38 7.45
C LYS A 536 4.17 26.51 7.28
N GLY A 537 3.49 26.19 8.39
CA GLY A 537 2.15 25.63 8.38
C GLY A 537 1.13 26.57 7.72
N THR A 538 -0.05 26.04 7.37
CA THR A 538 -1.09 26.75 6.62
C THR A 538 -2.43 26.68 7.36
N THR A 539 -3.19 27.78 7.38
CA THR A 539 -4.50 27.86 8.02
C THR A 539 -5.60 28.10 7.00
N TRP A 540 -6.30 27.05 6.62
CA TRP A 540 -7.47 27.15 5.74
C TRP A 540 -8.69 27.63 6.51
N GLN A 541 -9.57 28.39 5.86
CA GLN A 541 -10.77 28.97 6.47
C GLN A 541 -12.02 28.44 5.77
N ILE A 542 -13.01 27.98 6.53
CA ILE A 542 -14.35 27.64 6.04
C ILE A 542 -15.32 28.65 6.66
N SER A 543 -15.86 29.54 5.83
CA SER A 543 -16.86 30.54 6.20
C SER A 543 -18.28 30.04 5.90
N PHE A 544 -19.19 30.15 6.86
CA PHE A 544 -20.55 29.61 6.75
C PHE A 544 -21.59 30.39 7.59
N GLU A 545 -22.86 30.35 7.19
CA GLU A 545 -23.95 31.14 7.77
C GLU A 545 -24.98 30.27 8.49
N LEU A 546 -25.15 30.48 9.80
CA LEU A 546 -26.14 29.76 10.61
C LEU A 546 -27.37 30.64 10.91
N LYS A 547 -28.50 30.32 10.28
CA LYS A 547 -29.79 31.03 10.47
C LYS A 547 -30.30 30.98 11.92
N THR A 548 -29.99 29.91 12.65
CA THR A 548 -30.38 29.69 14.06
C THR A 548 -29.35 28.80 14.75
N VAL A 549 -28.96 29.12 15.99
CA VAL A 549 -28.02 28.30 16.78
C VAL A 549 -28.65 27.81 18.07
N SER A 550 -28.56 26.50 18.33
CA SER A 550 -28.92 25.93 19.62
C SER A 550 -27.77 26.14 20.62
N LYS A 551 -27.84 27.18 21.44
CA LYS A 551 -26.77 27.54 22.40
C LYS A 551 -26.46 26.45 23.45
N THR A 552 -27.37 25.49 23.65
CA THR A 552 -27.22 24.33 24.54
C THR A 552 -27.05 23.00 23.80
N GLY A 553 -27.04 23.01 22.46
CA GLY A 553 -26.83 21.82 21.63
C GLY A 553 -25.37 21.60 21.27
N THR A 554 -25.07 20.39 20.81
CA THR A 554 -23.79 20.04 20.19
C THR A 554 -23.96 19.97 18.67
N TYR A 555 -22.90 20.32 17.95
CA TYR A 555 -22.77 20.15 16.51
C TYR A 555 -21.56 19.24 16.27
N LYS A 556 -21.54 18.51 15.16
CA LYS A 556 -20.53 17.50 14.86
C LYS A 556 -19.84 17.86 13.56
N LEU A 557 -18.60 18.34 13.64
CA LEU A 557 -17.73 18.54 12.49
C LEU A 557 -16.99 17.22 12.23
N ARG A 558 -17.24 16.60 11.08
CA ARG A 558 -16.59 15.33 10.68
C ARG A 558 -15.49 15.64 9.67
N LEU A 559 -14.31 15.08 9.90
CA LEU A 559 -13.09 15.31 9.11
C LEU A 559 -12.57 13.95 8.62
N ALA A 560 -12.76 13.68 7.34
CA ALA A 560 -12.27 12.48 6.67
C ALA A 560 -11.01 12.85 5.87
N LEU A 561 -9.87 12.32 6.30
CA LEU A 561 -8.56 12.53 5.66
C LEU A 561 -8.25 11.33 4.78
N ALA A 562 -7.88 11.57 3.52
CA ALA A 562 -7.47 10.55 2.57
C ALA A 562 -6.00 10.13 2.76
N ALA A 563 -5.14 11.04 3.23
CA ALA A 563 -3.73 10.78 3.54
C ALA A 563 -3.17 11.82 4.54
N ALA A 564 -2.06 11.50 5.19
CA ALA A 564 -1.29 12.45 5.99
C ALA A 564 0.21 12.11 6.01
N THR A 565 1.04 13.16 5.99
CA THR A 565 2.50 13.04 6.11
C THR A 565 3.01 14.04 7.15
N THR A 566 3.59 13.53 8.24
CA THR A 566 4.29 14.25 9.34
C THR A 566 3.58 15.51 9.84
N SER A 567 2.24 15.43 9.95
CA SER A 567 1.35 16.57 10.12
C SER A 567 0.63 16.59 11.47
N GLU A 568 0.05 17.73 11.81
CA GLU A 568 -0.94 17.87 12.88
C GLU A 568 -1.99 18.86 12.38
N LEU A 569 -3.28 18.49 12.45
CA LEU A 569 -4.40 19.35 12.13
C LEU A 569 -5.03 19.86 13.43
N GLN A 570 -5.09 21.18 13.57
CA GLN A 570 -5.79 21.87 14.64
C GLN A 570 -7.04 22.57 14.12
N VAL A 571 -8.17 22.35 14.78
CA VAL A 571 -9.44 23.03 14.50
C VAL A 571 -9.64 24.18 15.48
N ARG A 572 -9.98 25.37 14.98
CA ARG A 572 -10.45 26.51 15.78
C ARG A 572 -11.76 27.05 15.18
N LEU A 573 -12.54 27.74 16.00
CA LEU A 573 -13.83 28.31 15.61
C LEU A 573 -13.88 29.80 15.99
N ASN A 574 -14.29 30.65 15.06
CA ASN A 574 -14.56 32.09 15.19
C ASN A 574 -13.39 32.98 15.67
N THR A 575 -12.29 32.41 16.19
CA THR A 575 -11.05 33.11 16.56
C THR A 575 -9.84 32.31 16.07
N GLU A 576 -9.19 32.77 15.01
CA GLU A 576 -8.02 32.12 14.39
C GLU A 576 -6.89 31.83 15.38
N ASN A 577 -6.58 32.80 16.24
CA ASN A 577 -5.46 32.74 17.18
C ASN A 577 -5.90 32.35 18.61
N ALA A 578 -6.96 31.55 18.74
CA ALA A 578 -7.39 31.02 20.03
C ALA A 578 -6.27 30.16 20.67
N LYS A 579 -5.94 30.47 21.93
CA LYS A 579 -4.82 29.85 22.67
C LYS A 579 -4.89 28.31 22.70
N SER A 580 -6.09 27.78 22.86
CA SER A 580 -6.37 26.34 22.73
C SER A 580 -7.19 26.11 21.46
N PRO A 581 -6.84 25.12 20.62
CA PRO A 581 -7.74 24.66 19.58
C PRO A 581 -8.95 23.93 20.19
N LEU A 582 -10.05 23.85 19.44
CA LEU A 582 -11.21 23.02 19.77
C LEU A 582 -10.87 21.53 19.69
N PHE A 583 -10.02 21.16 18.72
CA PHE A 583 -9.52 19.80 18.50
C PHE A 583 -8.11 19.84 17.90
N THR A 584 -7.30 18.82 18.19
CA THR A 584 -6.06 18.51 17.48
C THR A 584 -5.98 17.01 17.22
N THR A 585 -5.45 16.63 16.06
CA THR A 585 -5.10 15.23 15.76
C THR A 585 -3.88 14.72 16.53
N GLY A 586 -3.05 15.63 17.06
CA GLY A 586 -1.66 15.34 17.37
C GLY A 586 -0.85 15.04 16.10
N LEU A 587 0.36 14.51 16.26
CA LEU A 587 1.20 14.06 15.14
C LEU A 587 0.56 12.84 14.45
N ILE A 588 0.24 13.00 13.18
CA ILE A 588 -0.33 11.97 12.31
C ILE A 588 0.43 11.85 10.99
N GLY A 589 0.36 10.66 10.40
CA GLY A 589 0.69 10.44 9.01
C GLY A 589 2.16 10.12 8.71
N LYS A 590 2.37 9.09 7.89
CA LYS A 590 3.69 8.60 7.44
C LYS A 590 3.66 8.05 6.00
N ASP A 591 2.57 8.28 5.26
CA ASP A 591 2.35 7.65 3.96
C ASP A 591 3.26 8.17 2.84
N ASN A 592 3.74 9.42 2.98
CA ASN A 592 4.46 10.18 1.96
C ASN A 592 3.66 10.30 0.64
N ALA A 593 2.32 10.23 0.69
CA ALA A 593 1.47 10.23 -0.50
C ALA A 593 1.68 11.48 -1.37
N ILE A 594 1.88 12.65 -0.75
CA ILE A 594 2.14 13.93 -1.43
C ILE A 594 3.45 13.90 -2.23
N ALA A 595 4.51 13.31 -1.67
CA ALA A 595 5.81 13.14 -2.35
C ALA A 595 5.78 12.03 -3.42
N ARG A 596 4.88 11.06 -3.26
CA ARG A 596 4.70 9.90 -4.15
C ARG A 596 3.57 10.12 -5.19
N HIS A 597 3.18 11.38 -5.41
CA HIS A 597 2.14 11.84 -6.34
C HIS A 597 0.81 11.06 -6.24
N GLY A 598 0.39 10.75 -5.02
CA GLY A 598 -0.89 10.11 -4.71
C GLY A 598 -1.93 11.09 -4.18
N ILE A 599 -3.21 10.71 -4.27
CA ILE A 599 -4.37 11.43 -3.72
C ILE A 599 -5.07 10.67 -2.57
N HIS A 600 -4.41 9.65 -2.03
CA HIS A 600 -4.77 8.93 -0.79
C HIS A 600 -3.56 8.16 -0.25
N GLY A 601 -3.69 7.68 0.99
CA GLY A 601 -2.74 6.87 1.73
C GLY A 601 -3.51 5.97 2.69
N LEU A 602 -3.31 6.13 4.00
CA LEU A 602 -4.16 5.52 5.03
C LEU A 602 -5.27 6.50 5.45
N TYR A 603 -6.53 6.11 5.22
CA TYR A 603 -7.72 6.88 5.55
C TYR A 603 -7.90 7.05 7.07
N GLN A 604 -8.32 8.25 7.49
CA GLN A 604 -8.54 8.59 8.90
C GLN A 604 -9.80 9.45 9.06
N LEU A 605 -10.76 9.00 9.87
CA LEU A 605 -12.00 9.73 10.15
C LEU A 605 -12.04 10.23 11.59
N TYR A 606 -12.15 11.54 11.76
CA TYR A 606 -12.35 12.21 13.04
C TYR A 606 -13.76 12.80 13.15
N THR A 607 -14.27 12.88 14.38
CA THR A 607 -15.48 13.64 14.73
C THR A 607 -15.11 14.64 15.82
N VAL A 608 -15.43 15.91 15.59
CA VAL A 608 -15.14 17.04 16.48
C VAL A 608 -16.46 17.59 17.00
N ASP A 609 -16.62 17.52 18.32
CA ASP A 609 -17.78 18.08 19.00
C ASP A 609 -17.63 19.61 19.11
N VAL A 610 -18.53 20.32 18.44
CA VAL A 610 -18.61 21.78 18.38
C VAL A 610 -19.74 22.25 19.31
N PRO A 611 -19.45 22.84 20.48
CA PRO A 611 -20.49 23.33 21.37
C PRO A 611 -21.23 24.52 20.76
N GLY A 612 -22.56 24.44 20.66
CA GLY A 612 -23.39 25.51 20.09
C GLY A 612 -23.33 26.82 20.87
N SER A 613 -22.74 26.83 22.07
CA SER A 613 -22.38 28.05 22.79
C SER A 613 -21.35 28.91 22.04
N GLN A 614 -20.40 28.29 21.34
CA GLN A 614 -19.30 28.94 20.60
C GLN A 614 -19.71 29.40 19.18
N LEU A 615 -20.70 28.75 18.58
CA LEU A 615 -21.32 29.17 17.31
C LEU A 615 -22.20 30.41 17.49
N VAL A 616 -22.27 31.29 16.51
CA VAL A 616 -23.14 32.49 16.50
C VAL A 616 -24.22 32.39 15.42
N GLN A 617 -25.31 33.14 15.58
CA GLN A 617 -26.29 33.31 14.50
C GLN A 617 -25.73 34.30 13.47
N GLY A 618 -25.80 33.93 12.19
CA GLY A 618 -25.07 34.58 11.10
C GLY A 618 -23.72 33.90 10.85
N SER A 619 -22.71 34.70 10.50
CA SER A 619 -21.41 34.23 10.03
C SER A 619 -20.58 33.53 11.10
N ASN A 620 -20.05 32.36 10.75
CA ASN A 620 -19.08 31.59 11.52
C ASN A 620 -17.90 31.22 10.63
N ILE A 621 -16.72 31.03 11.23
CA ILE A 621 -15.51 30.60 10.52
C ILE A 621 -14.85 29.44 11.29
N ILE A 622 -14.71 28.29 10.63
CA ILE A 622 -13.81 27.22 11.07
C ILE A 622 -12.43 27.48 10.47
N PHE A 623 -11.39 27.42 11.31
CA PHE A 623 -9.99 27.51 10.93
C PHE A 623 -9.37 26.12 11.06
N LEU A 624 -8.77 25.64 9.98
CA LEU A 624 -8.08 24.37 9.87
C LEU A 624 -6.59 24.64 9.72
N THR A 625 -5.84 24.60 10.83
CA THR A 625 -4.40 24.85 10.82
C THR A 625 -3.64 23.54 10.74
N GLN A 626 -2.93 23.31 9.64
CA GLN A 626 -1.81 22.37 9.60
C GLN A 626 -0.62 23.08 10.27
N THR A 627 -0.10 22.54 11.38
CA THR A 627 0.89 23.25 12.22
C THR A 627 2.36 22.87 11.97
N ARG A 628 2.63 21.74 11.29
CA ARG A 628 3.95 21.13 11.23
C ARG A 628 4.61 21.34 9.86
N SER A 629 5.69 22.12 9.82
CA SER A 629 6.40 22.44 8.57
C SER A 629 7.87 22.01 8.49
N PRO A 630 8.21 20.72 8.73
CA PRO A 630 9.58 20.23 8.58
C PRO A 630 10.04 20.09 7.12
N SER A 631 9.12 20.01 6.14
CA SER A 631 9.42 19.72 4.74
C SER A 631 8.31 20.23 3.80
N PRO A 632 8.53 20.30 2.47
CA PRO A 632 7.46 20.64 1.51
C PRO A 632 6.38 19.56 1.42
N PHE A 633 6.72 18.32 1.79
CA PHE A 633 5.84 17.15 1.72
C PHE A 633 4.98 16.96 2.97
N ALA A 634 5.28 17.69 4.05
CA ALA A 634 4.43 17.71 5.23
C ALA A 634 3.07 18.32 4.87
N GLY A 635 2.01 17.53 5.02
CA GLY A 635 0.67 17.94 4.67
C GLY A 635 -0.36 16.84 4.87
N ILE A 636 -1.61 17.20 4.60
CA ILE A 636 -2.79 16.36 4.76
C ILE A 636 -3.58 16.39 3.46
N ILE A 637 -3.91 15.22 2.92
CA ILE A 637 -4.83 15.10 1.80
C ILE A 637 -6.24 14.96 2.39
N GLN A 638 -7.10 15.96 2.14
CA GLN A 638 -8.48 15.95 2.59
C GLN A 638 -9.29 14.97 1.73
N GLY A 639 -10.28 14.29 2.30
CA GLY A 639 -11.26 13.49 1.55
C GLY A 639 -12.68 14.05 1.67
N ARG A 640 -13.16 14.32 2.88
CA ARG A 640 -14.44 15.04 3.07
C ARG A 640 -14.52 15.78 4.39
N LEU A 641 -15.22 16.90 4.39
CA LEU A 641 -15.61 17.63 5.59
C LEU A 641 -17.13 17.84 5.59
N GLU A 642 -17.77 17.72 6.75
CA GLU A 642 -19.17 18.12 6.94
C GLU A 642 -19.44 18.60 8.37
N GLU A 643 -20.48 19.42 8.54
CA GLU A 643 -21.03 19.74 9.86
C GLU A 643 -22.48 19.24 9.97
N GLN A 644 -22.81 18.55 11.06
CA GLN A 644 -24.16 18.11 11.40
C GLN A 644 -24.63 18.77 12.71
N LYS A 645 -25.93 19.01 12.86
CA LYS A 645 -26.52 19.45 14.15
C LYS A 645 -27.07 18.24 14.90
N ASP A 646 -26.50 17.90 16.06
CA ASP A 646 -26.97 16.78 16.89
C ASP A 646 -28.47 16.92 17.23
N HIS A 647 -29.24 15.84 17.04
CA HIS A 647 -30.67 15.77 17.32
C HIS A 647 -31.02 14.95 18.58
N HIS A 648 -30.04 14.41 19.31
CA HIS A 648 -30.29 13.73 20.58
C HIS A 648 -30.57 14.73 21.72
N HIS A 649 -31.86 15.05 21.91
CA HIS A 649 -32.33 15.62 23.17
C HIS A 649 -32.01 14.68 24.34
N SER A 650 -31.33 15.21 25.35
CA SER A 650 -30.91 14.48 26.56
C SER A 650 -32.10 14.14 27.48
N THR A 651 -32.85 13.09 27.13
CA THR A 651 -33.77 12.43 28.06
C THR A 651 -32.98 11.48 28.96
N ARG A 652 -32.35 12.03 30.01
CA ARG A 652 -31.82 11.21 31.11
C ARG A 652 -32.96 10.34 31.69
N PRO A 653 -32.80 9.01 31.82
CA PRO A 653 -33.76 8.20 32.57
C PRO A 653 -33.75 8.61 34.03
N THR A 654 -34.85 9.17 34.53
CA THR A 654 -35.04 9.45 35.96
C THR A 654 -35.44 8.17 36.68
N THR A 655 -34.46 7.36 37.08
CA THR A 655 -34.68 6.23 37.99
C THR A 655 -34.89 6.73 39.42
N ASP A 656 -36.12 7.13 39.73
CA ASP A 656 -36.55 7.23 41.13
C ASP A 656 -36.74 5.83 41.71
N ASN A 657 -36.15 5.58 42.88
CA ASN A 657 -36.53 4.47 43.74
C ASN A 657 -36.01 4.70 45.17
N THR A 658 -36.91 4.64 46.16
CA THR A 658 -36.61 5.06 47.54
C THR A 658 -36.79 3.93 48.56
N ARG A 659 -35.95 3.95 49.62
CA ARG A 659 -35.99 3.10 50.85
C ARG A 659 -35.59 1.63 50.60
N ARG A 660 -35.01 0.88 51.55
CA ARG A 660 -35.04 0.93 53.03
C ARG A 660 -33.65 0.71 53.67
N ALA A 661 -33.59 0.67 55.02
CA ALA A 661 -32.40 0.41 55.84
C ALA A 661 -32.66 -0.65 56.93
N GLY A 662 -31.57 -1.18 57.52
CA GLY A 662 -31.54 -2.22 58.57
C GLY A 662 -31.07 -3.60 58.05
N SER A 663 -30.37 -4.44 58.82
CA SER A 663 -29.88 -4.29 60.20
C SER A 663 -28.86 -5.39 60.62
N TYR A 664 -27.74 -4.97 61.25
CA TYR A 664 -26.98 -5.62 62.35
C TYR A 664 -26.35 -7.05 62.24
N ASP A 665 -25.18 -7.17 62.93
CA ASP A 665 -24.58 -8.36 63.62
C ASP A 665 -24.05 -9.57 62.80
N GLU A 666 -22.96 -10.28 63.18
CA GLU A 666 -21.94 -10.10 64.25
C GLU A 666 -20.62 -10.89 63.99
N ALA A 667 -19.70 -10.84 64.98
CA ALA A 667 -18.65 -11.82 65.34
C ALA A 667 -17.21 -11.73 64.74
N VAL A 668 -16.22 -11.71 65.66
CA VAL A 668 -14.75 -11.81 65.46
C VAL A 668 -14.17 -12.68 66.59
N PRO A 669 -13.19 -13.56 66.31
CA PRO A 669 -11.89 -13.55 67.05
C PRO A 669 -10.68 -13.50 66.07
N HIS A 670 -9.59 -12.74 66.29
CA HIS A 670 -8.47 -12.95 67.24
C HIS A 670 -7.64 -14.23 66.96
N LEU A 671 -6.29 -14.30 66.99
CA LEU A 671 -5.09 -13.45 67.28
C LEU A 671 -3.87 -14.14 66.58
N SER A 672 -2.61 -13.68 66.42
CA SER A 672 -1.74 -12.49 66.69
C SER A 672 -0.42 -12.71 65.89
N GLY A 673 0.63 -11.87 65.79
CA GLY A 673 1.03 -10.56 66.36
C GLY A 673 2.29 -10.05 65.61
N TYR A 674 2.62 -8.75 65.62
CA TYR A 674 3.62 -8.08 66.50
C TYR A 674 5.09 -8.55 66.38
N VAL A 675 6.12 -7.69 66.22
CA VAL A 675 6.15 -6.23 65.94
C VAL A 675 7.56 -5.70 65.52
N ASP A 676 7.55 -4.49 64.94
CA ASP A 676 8.55 -3.42 64.61
C ASP A 676 10.02 -3.40 65.12
N GLY A 677 10.83 -2.63 64.36
CA GLY A 677 11.71 -1.57 64.91
C GLY A 677 13.03 -1.31 64.14
N ALA A 678 13.52 -0.08 63.91
CA ALA A 678 12.95 1.28 64.01
C ALA A 678 13.83 2.32 63.24
N ASP A 679 13.31 3.54 63.00
CA ASP A 679 13.96 4.74 62.38
C ASP A 679 14.67 5.61 63.47
N PRO A 680 15.28 6.83 63.27
CA PRO A 680 15.60 7.62 62.05
C PRO A 680 16.98 8.39 62.03
N ASN A 681 17.14 9.32 61.07
CA ASN A 681 17.89 10.62 61.08
C ASN A 681 19.31 10.82 60.45
N GLU A 682 19.31 11.69 59.41
CA GLU A 682 20.15 12.90 59.14
C GLU A 682 21.67 12.92 58.75
N HIS A 683 21.94 13.88 57.82
CA HIS A 683 23.16 14.72 57.61
C HIS A 683 24.28 14.36 56.59
N ALA A 684 24.89 15.43 56.03
CA ALA A 684 25.98 15.53 55.02
C ALA A 684 25.68 14.95 53.61
N ILE A 685 25.97 15.57 52.46
CA ILE A 685 26.82 16.72 52.03
C ILE A 685 28.33 16.53 52.21
N ALA A 686 29.00 15.94 51.20
CA ALA A 686 30.24 16.47 50.57
C ALA A 686 30.76 15.57 49.41
N VAL A 687 31.69 16.11 48.61
CA VAL A 687 32.60 15.42 47.65
C VAL A 687 31.96 14.58 46.54
N ALA A 688 31.44 15.25 45.52
CA ALA A 688 31.41 14.73 44.16
C ALA A 688 32.47 15.46 43.32
N ASN A 689 33.70 14.92 43.27
CA ASN A 689 34.74 15.36 42.33
C ASN A 689 35.89 14.33 42.24
N ALA A 690 36.59 14.33 41.11
CA ALA A 690 37.72 13.44 40.76
C ALA A 690 37.41 11.94 40.68
N HIS A 691 36.98 11.46 39.50
CA HIS A 691 37.42 10.18 38.89
C HIS A 691 37.07 10.08 37.39
N VAL A 692 37.31 11.15 36.62
CA VAL A 692 37.16 11.16 35.14
C VAL A 692 38.35 11.88 34.49
N ASP A 693 39.57 11.34 34.66
CA ASP A 693 40.71 11.74 33.83
C ASP A 693 41.77 10.63 33.75
N ALA A 694 41.69 9.80 32.70
CA ALA A 694 42.63 8.71 32.42
C ALA A 694 42.54 8.13 30.99
N THR A 695 41.38 8.24 30.33
CA THR A 695 41.06 7.51 29.09
C THR A 695 41.12 8.33 27.80
N VAL A 696 41.36 9.65 27.89
CA VAL A 696 41.27 10.58 26.74
C VAL A 696 42.55 10.58 25.87
N VAL A 697 43.71 10.33 26.48
CA VAL A 697 45.03 10.56 25.84
C VAL A 697 45.45 9.44 24.87
N ALA A 698 44.68 8.35 24.75
CA ALA A 698 45.01 7.17 23.92
C ALA A 698 44.31 7.12 22.54
N ARG A 699 43.62 8.19 22.10
CA ARG A 699 42.87 8.24 20.82
C ARG A 699 43.22 9.44 19.93
N LEU A 700 44.50 9.83 19.89
CA LEU A 700 45.00 10.97 19.09
C LEU A 700 46.08 10.56 18.07
N ILE A 701 45.96 9.37 17.50
CA ILE A 701 46.74 8.96 16.31
C ILE A 701 45.76 8.45 15.24
N ASP A 702 45.97 8.95 14.03
CA ASP A 702 45.41 8.52 12.74
C ASP A 702 43.97 8.89 12.34
N PHE A 703 43.53 10.13 12.63
CA PHE A 703 42.36 10.70 11.95
C PHE A 703 42.54 10.84 10.43
N GLU A 704 43.77 10.97 9.91
CA GLU A 704 44.00 11.07 8.45
C GLU A 704 43.75 9.76 7.71
N HIS A 705 44.13 8.60 8.26
CA HIS A 705 43.82 7.31 7.65
C HIS A 705 42.31 7.06 7.62
N TRP A 706 41.59 7.35 8.72
CA TRP A 706 40.12 7.22 8.74
C TRP A 706 39.42 8.20 7.79
N ALA A 707 39.93 9.43 7.64
CA ALA A 707 39.43 10.36 6.62
C ALA A 707 39.66 9.83 5.20
N LYS A 708 40.87 9.34 4.88
CA LYS A 708 41.19 8.75 3.56
C LYS A 708 40.40 7.47 3.29
N LEU A 709 40.09 6.66 4.30
CA LEU A 709 39.20 5.50 4.16
C LEU A 709 37.75 5.93 3.88
N ALA A 710 37.26 6.97 4.56
CA ALA A 710 35.94 7.54 4.29
C ALA A 710 35.85 8.14 2.88
N ASP A 711 36.86 8.90 2.44
CA ASP A 711 36.93 9.46 1.08
C ASP A 711 37.01 8.38 -0.01
N GLN A 712 37.59 7.21 0.28
CA GLN A 712 37.59 6.04 -0.60
C GLN A 712 36.23 5.34 -0.63
N VAL A 713 35.59 5.14 0.52
CA VAL A 713 34.23 4.58 0.63
C VAL A 713 33.19 5.47 -0.09
N LEU A 714 33.35 6.79 -0.04
CA LEU A 714 32.49 7.76 -0.76
C LEU A 714 32.71 7.78 -2.29
N GLN A 715 33.72 7.07 -2.80
CA GLN A 715 33.99 6.89 -4.23
C GLN A 715 33.61 5.49 -4.76
N ASP A 716 33.24 4.55 -3.89
CA ASP A 716 32.70 3.24 -4.29
C ASP A 716 31.25 3.40 -4.83
N PRO A 717 30.97 2.99 -6.08
CA PRO A 717 29.61 3.03 -6.62
C PRO A 717 28.56 2.29 -5.76
N LEU A 718 28.94 1.20 -5.08
CA LEU A 718 28.03 0.42 -4.23
C LEU A 718 27.68 1.11 -2.90
N TYR A 719 28.47 2.09 -2.46
CA TYR A 719 28.21 2.84 -1.23
C TYR A 719 27.34 4.08 -1.43
N LYS A 720 27.31 4.66 -2.64
CA LYS A 720 26.47 5.83 -2.94
C LYS A 720 24.98 5.53 -2.74
N ASP A 721 24.51 4.42 -3.27
CA ASP A 721 23.10 4.01 -3.21
C ASP A 721 22.61 3.72 -1.77
N ARG A 722 23.53 3.49 -0.80
CA ARG A 722 23.16 3.25 0.60
C ARG A 722 22.89 4.52 1.41
N ILE A 723 23.65 5.59 1.18
CA ILE A 723 23.63 6.78 2.06
C ILE A 723 22.30 7.56 1.91
N GLU A 724 21.70 7.56 0.72
CA GLU A 724 20.43 8.26 0.47
C GLU A 724 19.24 7.62 1.22
N TRP A 725 19.31 6.31 1.53
CA TRP A 725 18.30 5.62 2.34
C TRP A 725 18.47 5.92 3.85
N GLU A 726 19.69 5.80 4.38
CA GLU A 726 19.96 6.00 5.82
C GLU A 726 19.72 7.45 6.30
N TYR A 727 19.87 8.43 5.43
CA TYR A 727 19.57 9.84 5.77
C TYR A 727 18.07 10.13 5.80
N THR A 728 17.26 9.33 5.10
CA THR A 728 15.80 9.50 5.02
C THR A 728 15.12 9.05 6.33
N ASP A 729 15.52 7.91 6.90
CA ASP A 729 15.04 7.48 8.22
C ASP A 729 15.37 8.53 9.32
N LYS A 730 16.60 9.06 9.33
CA LYS A 730 17.08 10.01 10.35
C LYS A 730 16.46 11.43 10.26
N LEU A 731 15.62 11.70 9.27
CA LEU A 731 14.88 12.96 9.11
C LEU A 731 13.34 12.77 9.16
N LEU A 732 12.85 11.55 9.42
CA LEU A 732 11.41 11.22 9.43
C LEU A 732 10.92 10.54 10.74
N PHE A 733 11.72 10.58 11.80
CA PHE A 733 11.33 10.20 13.17
C PHE A 733 11.47 11.39 14.14
#